data_AF-A0AAW2BBR7-F1
#
_entry.id   AF-A0AAW2BBR7-F1
#
_cell.length_a   1.000
_cell.length_b   1.000
_cell.length_c   1.000
_cell.angle_alpha   90.00
_cell.angle_beta   90.00
_cell.angle_gamma   90.00
#
_symmetry.space_group_name_H-M   'P 1'
#
loop_
_entity.id
_entity.type
_entity.pdbx_description
1 polymer ?
#
loop_
_entity_poly.entity_id
_entity_poly.type
_entity_poly.pdbx_seq_one_letter_code
_entity_poly.pdbx_strand_id
1 'polypeptide(L)'
;MGIVYAQISKIIAHYAHIYEGEIILKIMIRVYMDGINKVWQPQSEEESLIILYTIIDAYYGWCEPKTDTDTEPITAKVIRHSNRSYPTHITALKQSRTELKPFIVADMETIIINQVHFPYAVGLMMVRPGEQINEIMIDTYFSEDYKIILNQFEDRSTKVLNDFVLRILTIVRQEQSPLTIYFHNLSRFDGIIFLKHLVCHHKNYELKTLLRNNRVYEIAVYSGKKMLFRVRDSLNLLPASLDALSKNLCPELGVKGNIDHNNLSMTNIESQKKILLDYMKQDILLLGGVMLKAQEIYWKLFQVDIESKITLASLALSIFRLKYYDASNWPIHIPNKNEDSFIRLAYYGGHTDAYKPYGENLYYYDVNSLYPFVMKEFPMPGGVPVWHRNLDGMDLDSMFGFIEAYVECPKTINKPFLPYRNKENTLIFPTGVFVGVYFSEELKYARDIGYTVIPISGYLFERKESPFKDFVSSLFESRLEAKKSKNDAMAYVYKILMNSLYGRFGINPKSTITEICDENQRKNLLRHSDLIFSELLYENKYIISFHSNTDKGPDYWKPPENSAVQLAAAITAYARIYMYPYISREDCYYTDTDSVVLGQKIPVEEVSPSVLGKFKLVDLILKGYFLAPKAYYYETKEKGVLKFKGPLKDHVSKEIFEILLMDPDTKIPVKNLHKFKVNLKKLTVGEEERIETLGIKLGNKRKPVFCSGDWVDSEPIDIEDLSSLNHIGKTVFKSLKKRLNEIHNEKFSQIDERCKEMKSQFDAKKTDKKGHRRREE
;
A
#
# COMPACT_ATOMS: atom_id res chain seq x y z
N MET A 1 7.92 40.44 -9.95
CA MET A 1 6.45 40.62 -9.98
C MET A 1 5.79 39.90 -11.17
N GLY A 2 6.28 40.05 -12.41
CA GLY A 2 5.63 39.47 -13.61
C GLY A 2 5.37 37.96 -13.62
N ILE A 3 6.14 37.15 -12.87
CA ILE A 3 5.98 35.67 -12.85
C ILE A 3 4.65 35.24 -12.19
N VAL A 4 4.24 35.90 -11.10
CA VAL A 4 3.00 35.55 -10.38
C VAL A 4 1.77 35.91 -11.22
N TYR A 5 1.75 37.11 -11.79
CA TYR A 5 0.66 37.55 -12.66
C TYR A 5 0.60 36.77 -13.99
N ALA A 6 1.74 36.38 -14.56
CA ALA A 6 1.78 35.47 -15.71
C ALA A 6 1.24 34.07 -15.38
N GLN A 7 1.51 33.55 -14.17
CA GLN A 7 0.91 32.29 -13.71
C GLN A 7 -0.60 32.42 -13.50
N ILE A 8 -1.07 33.51 -12.89
CA ILE A 8 -2.50 33.80 -12.74
C ILE A 8 -3.18 33.85 -14.12
N SER A 9 -2.61 34.58 -15.07
CA SER A 9 -3.08 34.62 -16.47
C SER A 9 -3.18 33.23 -17.08
N LYS A 10 -2.12 32.41 -16.95
CA LYS A 10 -2.09 31.05 -17.49
C LYS A 10 -3.13 30.14 -16.85
N ILE A 11 -3.39 30.30 -15.56
CA ILE A 11 -4.42 29.55 -14.83
C ILE A 11 -5.81 29.99 -15.31
N ILE A 12 -6.09 31.29 -15.37
CA ILE A 12 -7.37 31.81 -15.89
C ILE A 12 -7.60 31.28 -17.30
N ALA A 13 -6.60 31.34 -18.17
CA ALA A 13 -6.67 30.79 -19.53
C ALA A 13 -6.92 29.28 -19.55
N HIS A 14 -6.27 28.54 -18.65
CA HIS A 14 -6.48 27.11 -18.50
C HIS A 14 -7.89 26.77 -17.98
N TYR A 15 -8.57 27.65 -17.23
CA TYR A 15 -9.93 27.38 -16.77
C TYR A 15 -11.00 28.01 -17.66
N ALA A 16 -10.67 28.98 -18.51
CA ALA A 16 -11.63 29.70 -19.36
C ALA A 16 -12.46 28.75 -20.25
N HIS A 17 -11.83 27.72 -20.84
CA HIS A 17 -12.53 26.73 -21.66
C HIS A 17 -13.48 25.82 -20.86
N ILE A 18 -13.29 25.70 -19.54
CA ILE A 18 -14.16 24.90 -18.66
C ILE A 18 -15.47 25.64 -18.37
N TYR A 19 -15.45 26.98 -18.49
CA TYR A 19 -16.58 27.86 -18.19
C TYR A 19 -17.09 28.59 -19.44
N GLU A 20 -16.85 28.04 -20.63
CA GLU A 20 -17.30 28.61 -21.89
C GLU A 20 -18.85 28.69 -21.91
N GLY A 21 -19.39 29.90 -22.05
CA GLY A 21 -20.84 30.16 -21.98
C GLY A 21 -21.39 30.51 -20.58
N GLU A 22 -20.56 30.47 -19.53
CA GLU A 22 -20.93 30.82 -18.15
C GLU A 22 -20.51 32.27 -17.80
N ILE A 23 -21.22 32.90 -16.85
CA ILE A 23 -20.86 34.25 -16.34
C ILE A 23 -19.98 34.10 -15.09
N ILE A 24 -18.76 34.64 -15.15
CA ILE A 24 -17.86 34.66 -13.99
C ILE A 24 -18.18 35.87 -13.11
N LEU A 25 -18.88 35.65 -12.01
CA LEU A 25 -19.30 36.71 -11.08
C LEU A 25 -18.17 37.25 -10.18
N LYS A 26 -17.16 36.43 -9.87
CA LYS A 26 -16.05 36.82 -8.98
C LYS A 26 -14.82 35.93 -9.16
N ILE A 27 -13.63 36.52 -9.26
CA ILE A 27 -12.33 35.82 -9.23
C ILE A 27 -11.62 36.17 -7.92
N MET A 28 -11.08 35.17 -7.22
CA MET A 28 -10.31 35.36 -5.99
C MET A 28 -8.94 34.71 -6.11
N ILE A 29 -7.89 35.49 -5.90
CA ILE A 29 -6.49 35.04 -6.01
C ILE A 29 -5.91 34.91 -4.60
N ARG A 30 -5.25 33.78 -4.32
CA ARG A 30 -4.50 33.55 -3.08
C ARG A 30 -3.02 33.35 -3.39
N VAL A 31 -2.17 34.14 -2.74
CA VAL A 31 -0.71 34.07 -2.90
C VAL A 31 -0.11 33.50 -1.62
N TYR A 32 0.64 32.40 -1.74
CA TYR A 32 1.41 31.82 -0.64
C TYR A 32 2.90 32.14 -0.86
N MET A 33 3.58 32.56 0.21
CA MET A 33 5.01 32.90 0.16
C MET A 33 5.81 32.02 1.10
N ASP A 34 6.96 31.55 0.62
CA ASP A 34 7.94 30.89 1.48
C ASP A 34 8.57 31.89 2.43
N GLY A 35 8.72 31.50 3.70
CA GLY A 35 9.01 32.37 4.86
C GLY A 35 10.34 33.15 4.83
N ILE A 36 11.13 33.05 3.75
CA ILE A 36 12.41 33.73 3.56
C ILE A 36 12.21 35.14 2.95
N ASN A 37 11.11 35.39 2.23
CA ASN A 37 10.79 36.70 1.64
C ASN A 37 9.51 37.27 2.25
N LYS A 38 9.63 37.91 3.42
CA LYS A 38 8.51 38.64 4.04
C LYS A 38 8.17 39.98 3.38
N VAL A 39 8.92 40.42 2.36
CA VAL A 39 8.66 41.69 1.68
C VAL A 39 7.88 41.42 0.40
N TRP A 40 6.60 41.11 0.57
CA TRP A 40 5.61 41.38 -0.45
C TRP A 40 4.76 42.55 0.01
N GLN A 41 4.93 43.67 -0.66
CA GLN A 41 3.90 44.69 -0.65
C GLN A 41 3.00 44.40 -1.85
N PRO A 42 1.72 44.04 -1.64
CA PRO A 42 0.77 44.08 -2.73
C PRO A 42 0.81 45.49 -3.33
N GLN A 43 0.81 45.57 -4.65
CA GLN A 43 0.38 46.79 -5.33
C GLN A 43 -1.04 47.16 -4.86
N SER A 44 -1.43 48.43 -4.97
CA SER A 44 -2.77 48.84 -4.55
C SER A 44 -3.84 47.99 -5.26
N GLU A 45 -5.03 47.89 -4.66
CA GLU A 45 -6.13 47.13 -5.24
C GLU A 45 -6.41 47.60 -6.68
N GLU A 46 -6.34 48.91 -6.92
CA GLU A 46 -6.44 49.53 -8.24
C GLU A 46 -5.37 49.05 -9.22
N GLU A 47 -4.09 49.03 -8.84
CA GLU A 47 -3.01 48.58 -9.71
C GLU A 47 -3.13 47.09 -10.05
N SER A 48 -3.51 46.27 -9.07
CA SER A 48 -3.75 44.83 -9.29
C SER A 48 -4.95 44.59 -10.21
N LEU A 49 -6.02 45.39 -10.06
CA LEU A 49 -7.18 45.37 -10.93
C LEU A 49 -6.82 45.78 -12.36
N ILE A 50 -6.01 46.83 -12.56
CA ILE A 50 -5.56 47.27 -13.88
C ILE A 50 -4.75 46.16 -14.57
N ILE A 51 -3.80 45.53 -13.87
CA ILE A 51 -2.99 44.45 -14.44
C ILE A 51 -3.86 43.25 -14.83
N LEU A 52 -4.78 42.83 -13.95
CA LEU A 52 -5.71 41.75 -14.24
C LEU A 52 -6.66 42.11 -15.39
N TYR A 53 -7.15 43.35 -15.44
CA TYR A 53 -7.99 43.88 -16.50
C TYR A 53 -7.27 43.83 -17.84
N THR A 54 -6.04 44.35 -17.93
CA THR A 54 -5.25 44.31 -19.18
C THR A 54 -5.02 42.87 -19.65
N ILE A 55 -4.76 41.94 -18.72
CA ILE A 55 -4.56 40.53 -19.04
C ILE A 55 -5.86 39.87 -19.53
N ILE A 56 -7.00 40.16 -18.91
CA ILE A 56 -8.28 39.54 -19.28
C ILE A 56 -8.79 40.11 -20.61
N ASP A 57 -8.75 41.43 -20.76
CA ASP A 57 -9.24 42.13 -21.95
C ASP A 57 -8.42 41.77 -23.21
N ALA A 58 -7.09 41.71 -23.10
CA ALA A 58 -6.19 41.37 -24.21
C ALA A 58 -6.41 39.97 -24.80
N TYR A 59 -6.98 39.03 -24.05
CA TYR A 59 -7.12 37.64 -24.47
C TYR A 59 -8.58 37.19 -24.67
N TYR A 60 -9.55 37.82 -24.01
CA TYR A 60 -10.93 37.31 -23.96
C TYR A 60 -12.01 38.33 -24.34
N GLY A 61 -11.69 39.62 -24.40
CA GLY A 61 -12.66 40.70 -24.61
C GLY A 61 -13.60 40.88 -23.42
N TRP A 62 -13.66 42.08 -22.86
CA TRP A 62 -14.50 42.37 -21.71
C TRP A 62 -15.91 42.85 -22.13
N CYS A 63 -16.96 42.31 -21.50
CA CYS A 63 -18.33 42.81 -21.60
C CYS A 63 -18.75 43.42 -20.26
N GLU A 64 -19.38 44.59 -20.27
CA GLU A 64 -19.95 45.20 -19.06
C GLU A 64 -20.94 44.24 -18.38
N PRO A 65 -20.96 44.16 -17.03
CA PRO A 65 -21.90 43.31 -16.32
C PRO A 65 -23.33 43.72 -16.63
N LYS A 66 -24.17 42.80 -17.11
CA LYS A 66 -25.62 43.00 -17.10
C LYS A 66 -26.07 43.10 -15.65
N THR A 67 -26.62 44.23 -15.25
CA THR A 67 -27.01 44.58 -13.86
C THR A 67 -28.20 43.80 -13.31
N ASP A 68 -28.53 42.63 -13.86
CA ASP A 68 -29.80 41.94 -13.60
C ASP A 68 -29.61 40.42 -13.39
N THR A 69 -28.70 40.05 -12.48
CA THR A 69 -28.58 38.66 -12.02
C THR A 69 -28.68 38.61 -10.50
N ASP A 70 -29.78 38.04 -9.99
CA ASP A 70 -30.11 37.83 -8.56
C ASP A 70 -29.18 36.81 -7.86
N THR A 71 -27.94 36.63 -8.34
CA THR A 71 -27.04 35.57 -7.88
C THR A 71 -25.94 36.16 -6.99
N GLU A 72 -26.06 35.97 -5.67
CA GLU A 72 -25.01 36.40 -4.75
C GLU A 72 -23.70 35.61 -4.98
N PRO A 73 -22.56 36.28 -5.22
CA PRO A 73 -21.28 35.60 -5.37
C PRO A 73 -20.84 34.96 -4.04
N ILE A 74 -20.38 33.71 -4.10
CA ILE A 74 -19.86 33.00 -2.93
C ILE A 74 -18.60 33.71 -2.43
N THR A 75 -18.70 34.35 -1.27
CA THR A 75 -17.56 35.00 -0.62
C THR A 75 -16.66 33.93 0.01
N ALA A 76 -15.38 33.87 -0.37
CA ALA A 76 -14.43 33.00 0.31
C ALA A 76 -14.37 33.36 1.79
N LYS A 77 -14.35 32.35 2.66
CA LYS A 77 -14.13 32.56 4.09
C LYS A 77 -12.86 33.38 4.30
N VAL A 78 -12.96 34.44 5.11
CA VAL A 78 -11.83 35.24 5.61
C VAL A 78 -10.73 34.29 6.09
N ILE A 79 -9.47 34.62 5.78
CA ILE A 79 -8.30 33.90 6.31
C ILE A 79 -8.38 33.99 7.83
N ARG A 80 -8.93 32.95 8.45
CA ARG A 80 -8.68 32.71 9.87
C ARG A 80 -7.24 32.25 9.92
N HIS A 81 -6.36 33.06 10.49
CA HIS A 81 -5.09 32.59 11.04
C HIS A 81 -5.38 31.64 12.21
N SER A 82 -6.09 30.53 11.96
CA SER A 82 -6.07 29.43 12.88
C SER A 82 -4.69 28.82 12.71
N ASN A 83 -3.80 29.10 13.65
CA ASN A 83 -2.61 28.31 13.90
C ASN A 83 -3.04 26.89 14.28
N ARG A 84 -3.58 26.12 13.33
CA ARG A 84 -3.69 24.68 13.47
C ARG A 84 -2.25 24.18 13.33
N SER A 85 -1.55 24.16 14.46
CA SER A 85 -0.28 23.48 14.61
C SER A 85 -0.56 22.01 14.38
N TYR A 86 -0.33 21.54 13.16
CA TYR A 86 -0.18 20.12 12.92
C TYR A 86 1.12 19.70 13.61
N PRO A 87 1.15 18.57 14.34
CA PRO A 87 2.38 18.08 14.91
C PRO A 87 3.37 17.84 13.76
N THR A 88 4.54 18.47 13.87
CA THR A 88 5.63 18.33 12.90
C THR A 88 6.39 17.01 13.09
N HIS A 89 6.13 16.30 14.18
CA HIS A 89 6.79 15.04 14.51
C HIS A 89 5.80 14.05 15.12
N ILE A 90 6.09 12.76 15.01
CA ILE A 90 5.35 11.69 15.70
C ILE A 90 5.52 11.89 17.20
N THR A 91 4.40 11.84 17.94
CA THR A 91 4.41 12.03 19.39
C THR A 91 4.55 10.71 20.13
N ALA A 92 5.26 10.68 21.25
CA ALA A 92 5.20 9.54 22.17
C ALA A 92 3.77 9.38 22.70
N LEU A 93 3.38 8.14 23.02
CA LEU A 93 2.10 7.87 23.66
C LEU A 93 2.32 7.68 25.17
N LYS A 94 1.31 8.08 25.95
CA LYS A 94 1.19 7.72 27.35
C LYS A 94 0.10 6.67 27.50
N GLN A 95 0.26 5.79 28.48
CA GLN A 95 -0.77 4.81 28.80
C GLN A 95 -2.04 5.55 29.23
N SER A 96 -3.18 5.21 28.60
CA SER A 96 -4.46 5.89 28.83
C SER A 96 -5.57 4.95 29.30
N ARG A 97 -5.38 3.63 29.22
CA ARG A 97 -6.34 2.63 29.72
C ARG A 97 -5.76 1.90 30.92
N THR A 98 -6.63 1.69 31.91
CA THR A 98 -6.38 0.93 33.13
C THR A 98 -6.99 -0.47 33.08
N GLU A 99 -8.00 -0.68 32.22
CA GLU A 99 -8.81 -1.89 32.18
C GLU A 99 -9.09 -2.35 30.74
N LEU A 100 -9.32 -3.65 30.58
CA LEU A 100 -9.77 -4.27 29.35
C LEU A 100 -11.26 -4.05 29.13
N LYS A 101 -11.66 -3.74 27.89
CA LYS A 101 -13.07 -3.58 27.56
C LYS A 101 -13.70 -4.88 27.06
N PRO A 102 -14.95 -5.16 27.44
CA PRO A 102 -15.72 -6.21 26.81
C PRO A 102 -16.12 -5.81 25.38
N PHE A 103 -16.46 -6.81 24.58
CA PHE A 103 -16.85 -6.66 23.18
C PHE A 103 -17.83 -7.76 22.77
N ILE A 104 -18.45 -7.60 21.61
CA ILE A 104 -19.32 -8.60 21.00
C ILE A 104 -18.61 -9.21 19.80
N VAL A 105 -18.80 -10.50 19.56
CA VAL A 105 -18.50 -11.14 18.29
C VAL A 105 -19.80 -11.58 17.63
N ALA A 106 -19.84 -11.54 16.30
CA ALA A 106 -21.03 -11.89 15.54
C ALA A 106 -20.66 -12.51 14.20
N ASP A 107 -21.60 -13.27 13.66
CA ASP A 107 -21.49 -13.91 12.35
C ASP A 107 -22.86 -13.96 11.67
N MET A 108 -22.86 -14.08 10.35
CA MET A 108 -24.06 -14.03 9.52
C MET A 108 -24.00 -15.04 8.40
N GLU A 109 -25.06 -15.83 8.27
CA GLU A 109 -25.21 -16.80 7.20
C GLU A 109 -26.22 -16.34 6.18
N THR A 110 -25.92 -16.57 4.90
CA THR A 110 -26.72 -16.03 3.79
C THR A 110 -27.04 -17.08 2.73
N ILE A 111 -28.11 -16.84 1.98
CA ILE A 111 -28.44 -17.53 0.74
C ILE A 111 -28.52 -16.53 -0.40
N ILE A 112 -28.45 -17.04 -1.63
CA ILE A 112 -28.55 -16.22 -2.83
C ILE A 112 -29.95 -16.29 -3.40
N ILE A 113 -30.58 -15.12 -3.57
CA ILE A 113 -31.86 -14.96 -4.26
C ILE A 113 -31.65 -13.90 -5.33
N ASN A 114 -31.97 -14.22 -6.58
CA ASN A 114 -31.79 -13.33 -7.73
C ASN A 114 -30.37 -12.73 -7.79
N GLN A 115 -29.34 -13.57 -7.60
CA GLN A 115 -27.91 -13.21 -7.59
C GLN A 115 -27.50 -12.26 -6.45
N VAL A 116 -28.33 -12.06 -5.42
CA VAL A 116 -28.02 -11.21 -4.26
C VAL A 116 -28.07 -12.03 -2.98
N HIS A 117 -27.13 -11.79 -2.07
CA HIS A 117 -27.10 -12.42 -0.76
C HIS A 117 -28.16 -11.83 0.18
N PHE A 118 -28.94 -12.72 0.81
CA PHE A 118 -29.89 -12.42 1.86
C PHE A 118 -29.59 -13.26 3.11
N PRO A 119 -29.49 -12.64 4.29
CA PRO A 119 -29.28 -13.36 5.54
C PRO A 119 -30.43 -14.30 5.88
N TYR A 120 -30.12 -15.55 6.18
CA TYR A 120 -31.06 -16.52 6.75
C TYR A 120 -30.79 -16.77 8.23
N ALA A 121 -29.57 -16.52 8.71
CA ALA A 121 -29.24 -16.60 10.13
C ALA A 121 -28.26 -15.51 10.54
N VAL A 122 -28.34 -15.06 11.78
CA VAL A 122 -27.34 -14.22 12.42
C VAL A 122 -27.22 -14.59 13.88
N GLY A 123 -26.02 -14.53 14.42
CA GLY A 123 -25.79 -14.75 15.84
C GLY A 123 -24.80 -13.77 16.44
N LEU A 124 -24.82 -13.66 17.76
CA LEU A 124 -23.83 -12.89 18.51
C LEU A 124 -23.54 -13.50 19.87
N MET A 125 -22.34 -13.20 20.37
CA MET A 125 -21.90 -13.56 21.71
C MET A 125 -21.22 -12.35 22.36
N MET A 126 -21.62 -12.06 23.59
CA MET A 126 -20.93 -11.10 24.44
C MET A 126 -19.68 -11.75 25.04
N VAL A 127 -18.53 -11.08 24.93
CA VAL A 127 -17.24 -11.57 25.42
C VAL A 127 -16.70 -10.60 26.46
N ARG A 128 -16.43 -11.11 27.67
CA ARG A 128 -15.86 -10.33 28.77
C ARG A 128 -14.45 -10.82 29.10
N PRO A 129 -13.48 -9.91 29.30
CA PRO A 129 -12.13 -10.27 29.71
C PRO A 129 -12.15 -11.09 31.02
N GLY A 130 -11.48 -12.25 31.01
CA GLY A 130 -11.39 -13.12 32.18
C GLY A 130 -12.57 -14.09 32.40
N GLU A 131 -13.63 -14.01 31.59
CA GLU A 131 -14.73 -14.98 31.61
C GLU A 131 -14.50 -16.11 30.59
N GLN A 132 -14.90 -17.34 30.94
CA GLN A 132 -14.93 -18.43 29.97
C GLN A 132 -16.08 -18.23 28.99
N ILE A 133 -15.82 -18.50 27.71
CA ILE A 133 -16.84 -18.46 26.66
C ILE A 133 -17.40 -19.85 26.40
N ASN A 134 -18.69 -19.93 26.09
CA ASN A 134 -19.37 -21.17 25.76
C ASN A 134 -20.46 -20.95 24.71
N GLU A 135 -20.90 -22.02 24.06
CA GLU A 135 -21.94 -21.94 23.02
C GLU A 135 -23.30 -21.46 23.56
N ILE A 136 -23.59 -21.71 24.84
CA ILE A 136 -24.86 -21.34 25.49
C ILE A 136 -25.01 -19.81 25.59
N MET A 137 -23.90 -19.06 25.56
CA MET A 137 -23.89 -17.59 25.53
C MET A 137 -24.24 -16.99 24.17
N ILE A 138 -24.45 -17.80 23.13
CA ILE A 138 -24.70 -17.34 21.77
C ILE A 138 -26.20 -17.16 21.54
N ASP A 139 -26.63 -15.93 21.30
CA ASP A 139 -27.98 -15.64 20.82
C ASP A 139 -28.02 -15.83 19.30
N THR A 140 -29.04 -16.53 18.80
CA THR A 140 -29.21 -16.80 17.37
C THR A 140 -30.61 -16.43 16.89
N TYR A 141 -30.70 -15.90 15.67
CA TYR A 141 -31.95 -15.58 14.98
C TYR A 141 -31.94 -16.28 13.62
N PHE A 142 -33.04 -16.96 13.28
CA PHE A 142 -33.15 -17.78 12.08
C PHE A 142 -34.39 -17.38 11.27
N SER A 143 -34.26 -17.25 9.95
CA SER A 143 -35.31 -16.70 9.08
C SER A 143 -36.59 -17.51 9.15
N GLU A 144 -36.47 -18.84 9.13
CA GLU A 144 -37.64 -19.73 9.04
C GLU A 144 -38.47 -19.77 10.33
N ASP A 145 -37.95 -19.24 11.45
CA ASP A 145 -38.74 -19.06 12.67
C ASP A 145 -39.86 -18.02 12.51
N TYR A 146 -39.75 -17.15 11.49
CA TYR A 146 -40.76 -16.14 11.16
C TYR A 146 -41.71 -16.56 10.03
N LYS A 147 -41.55 -17.77 9.47
CA LYS A 147 -42.31 -18.24 8.29
C LYS A 147 -43.83 -18.25 8.49
N ILE A 148 -44.29 -18.42 9.72
CA ILE A 148 -45.71 -18.40 10.07
C ILE A 148 -46.35 -17.01 9.87
N ILE A 149 -45.55 -15.94 10.03
CA ILE A 149 -46.04 -14.55 10.04
C ILE A 149 -45.61 -13.81 8.76
N LEU A 150 -44.49 -14.22 8.15
CA LEU A 150 -43.87 -13.55 7.00
C LEU A 150 -43.67 -14.53 5.84
N ASN A 151 -44.39 -14.27 4.74
CA ASN A 151 -44.39 -15.14 3.57
C ASN A 151 -43.12 -14.98 2.71
N GLN A 152 -42.71 -13.73 2.44
CA GLN A 152 -41.55 -13.44 1.59
C GLN A 152 -40.24 -13.64 2.36
N PHE A 153 -39.25 -14.25 1.73
CA PHE A 153 -37.97 -14.54 2.38
C PHE A 153 -37.23 -13.26 2.76
N GLU A 154 -37.30 -12.24 1.91
CA GLU A 154 -36.68 -10.93 2.10
C GLU A 154 -37.21 -10.23 3.36
N ASP A 155 -38.50 -10.38 3.67
CA ASP A 155 -39.10 -9.86 4.90
C ASP A 155 -38.59 -10.63 6.13
N ARG A 156 -38.47 -11.96 6.03
CA ARG A 156 -37.88 -12.79 7.11
C ARG A 156 -36.42 -12.42 7.36
N SER A 157 -35.66 -12.23 6.29
CA SER A 157 -34.27 -11.78 6.34
C SER A 157 -34.14 -10.41 7.01
N THR A 158 -35.03 -9.48 6.67
CA THR A 158 -35.11 -8.16 7.33
C THR A 158 -35.46 -8.28 8.81
N LYS A 159 -36.38 -9.19 9.17
CA LYS A 159 -36.76 -9.45 10.57
C LYS A 159 -35.60 -10.01 11.40
N VAL A 160 -34.84 -10.96 10.86
CA VAL A 160 -33.62 -11.51 11.48
C VAL A 160 -32.64 -10.40 11.85
N LEU A 161 -32.35 -9.48 10.94
CA LEU A 161 -31.45 -8.36 11.20
C LEU A 161 -32.04 -7.31 12.16
N ASN A 162 -33.35 -7.09 12.14
CA ASN A 162 -34.00 -6.21 13.11
C ASN A 162 -33.86 -6.73 14.54
N ASP A 163 -34.12 -8.02 14.76
CA ASP A 163 -34.00 -8.64 16.08
C ASP A 163 -32.57 -8.69 16.57
N PHE A 164 -31.62 -8.91 15.66
CA PHE A 164 -30.20 -8.77 15.93
C PHE A 164 -29.83 -7.37 16.45
N VAL A 165 -30.30 -6.30 15.79
CA VAL A 165 -30.08 -4.91 16.26
C VAL A 165 -30.73 -4.69 17.63
N LEU A 166 -31.97 -5.17 17.85
CA LEU A 166 -32.65 -5.04 19.14
C LEU A 166 -31.87 -5.75 20.27
N ARG A 167 -31.29 -6.91 19.98
CA ARG A 167 -30.45 -7.63 20.94
C ARG A 167 -29.17 -6.90 21.27
N ILE A 168 -28.47 -6.38 20.26
CA ILE A 168 -27.29 -5.52 20.46
C ILE A 168 -27.63 -4.35 21.38
N LEU A 169 -28.74 -3.66 21.10
CA LEU A 169 -29.17 -2.51 21.91
C LEU A 169 -29.51 -2.91 23.35
N THR A 170 -30.07 -4.11 23.55
CA THR A 170 -30.33 -4.65 24.88
C THR A 170 -29.03 -4.87 25.65
N ILE A 171 -28.02 -5.48 25.02
CA ILE A 171 -26.70 -5.71 25.65
C ILE A 171 -25.99 -4.38 25.93
N VAL A 172 -25.97 -3.45 24.98
CA VAL A 172 -25.38 -2.10 25.16
C VAL A 172 -26.01 -1.35 26.34
N ARG A 173 -27.33 -1.50 26.55
CA ARG A 173 -28.01 -0.91 27.71
C ARG A 173 -27.60 -1.58 29.02
N GLN A 174 -27.45 -2.90 29.04
CA GLN A 174 -27.00 -3.67 30.20
C GLN A 174 -25.56 -3.31 30.60
N GLU A 175 -24.66 -3.18 29.63
CA GLU A 175 -23.25 -2.82 29.85
C GLU A 175 -23.01 -1.33 30.12
N GLN A 176 -24.06 -0.51 29.98
CA GLN A 176 -24.04 0.95 30.16
C GLN A 176 -22.91 1.69 29.40
N SER A 177 -22.38 1.07 28.35
CA SER A 177 -21.24 1.57 27.59
C SER A 177 -21.31 1.14 26.14
N PRO A 178 -20.73 1.92 25.21
CA PRO A 178 -20.74 1.53 23.81
C PRO A 178 -19.81 0.34 23.58
N LEU A 179 -20.32 -0.65 22.86
CA LEU A 179 -19.60 -1.88 22.55
C LEU A 179 -19.07 -1.90 21.13
N THR A 180 -17.93 -2.56 20.96
CA THR A 180 -17.40 -2.92 19.64
C THR A 180 -17.88 -4.32 19.30
N ILE A 181 -18.41 -4.48 18.08
CA ILE A 181 -18.86 -5.75 17.52
C ILE A 181 -17.88 -6.16 16.43
N TYR A 182 -17.33 -7.36 16.54
CA TYR A 182 -16.41 -7.90 15.56
C TYR A 182 -17.09 -8.96 14.71
N PHE A 183 -17.02 -8.77 13.39
CA PHE A 183 -17.23 -9.83 12.41
C PHE A 183 -15.87 -10.22 11.81
N HIS A 184 -15.75 -11.42 11.26
CA HIS A 184 -14.57 -11.82 10.52
C HIS A 184 -14.80 -11.63 9.02
N ASN A 185 -14.01 -10.75 8.37
CA ASN A 185 -14.18 -10.35 6.97
C ASN A 185 -15.40 -9.42 6.71
N LEU A 186 -15.77 -8.63 7.72
CA LEU A 186 -16.82 -7.59 7.66
C LEU A 186 -16.74 -6.75 6.37
N SER A 187 -15.54 -6.30 6.01
CA SER A 187 -15.32 -5.29 4.97
C SER A 187 -15.76 -5.74 3.58
N ARG A 188 -15.80 -7.04 3.32
CA ARG A 188 -16.08 -7.61 1.99
C ARG A 188 -17.41 -8.33 1.93
N PHE A 189 -18.09 -8.47 3.05
CA PHE A 189 -19.29 -9.29 3.15
C PHE A 189 -20.31 -8.70 4.14
N ASP A 190 -20.36 -9.18 5.39
CA ASP A 190 -21.41 -8.89 6.38
C ASP A 190 -21.66 -7.40 6.58
N GLY A 191 -20.58 -6.61 6.58
CA GLY A 191 -20.66 -5.17 6.81
C GLY A 191 -21.42 -4.44 5.72
N ILE A 192 -21.40 -4.91 4.48
CA ILE A 192 -22.13 -4.29 3.38
C ILE A 192 -23.64 -4.54 3.55
N ILE A 193 -24.01 -5.79 3.84
CA ILE A 193 -25.40 -6.20 4.05
C ILE A 193 -25.97 -5.50 5.30
N PHE A 194 -25.21 -5.51 6.40
CA PHE A 194 -25.63 -4.89 7.65
C PHE A 194 -25.72 -3.36 7.54
N LEU A 195 -24.79 -2.71 6.83
CA LEU A 195 -24.86 -1.27 6.56
C LEU A 195 -26.12 -0.90 5.78
N LYS A 196 -26.47 -1.68 4.74
CA LYS A 196 -27.73 -1.48 3.99
C LYS A 196 -28.93 -1.57 4.93
N HIS A 197 -28.97 -2.60 5.77
CA HIS A 197 -30.08 -2.80 6.70
C HIS A 197 -30.23 -1.63 7.69
N LEU A 198 -29.12 -1.15 8.28
CA LEU A 198 -29.13 0.00 9.19
C LEU A 198 -29.65 1.27 8.49
N VAL A 199 -29.23 1.52 7.25
CA VAL A 199 -29.66 2.69 6.47
C VAL A 199 -31.15 2.65 6.15
N CYS A 200 -31.66 1.48 5.74
CA CYS A 200 -33.04 1.34 5.28
C CYS A 200 -34.06 1.23 6.41
N HIS A 201 -33.71 0.59 7.54
CA HIS A 201 -34.68 0.20 8.57
C HIS A 201 -34.50 0.91 9.91
N HIS A 202 -33.37 1.58 10.17
CA HIS A 202 -33.06 2.18 11.48
C HIS A 202 -32.84 3.71 11.41
N LYS A 203 -33.83 4.42 10.87
CA LYS A 203 -33.77 5.87 10.57
C LYS A 203 -33.50 6.78 11.77
N ASN A 204 -33.83 6.32 12.97
CA ASN A 204 -33.65 7.08 14.22
C ASN A 204 -32.19 7.12 14.68
N TYR A 205 -31.28 6.41 14.00
CA TYR A 205 -29.86 6.40 14.31
C TYR A 205 -29.04 7.17 13.29
N GLU A 206 -28.04 7.88 13.79
CA GLU A 206 -27.01 8.49 12.97
C GLU A 206 -25.89 7.49 12.73
N LEU A 207 -25.51 7.31 11.47
CA LEU A 207 -24.44 6.40 11.04
C LEU A 207 -23.20 7.19 10.70
N LYS A 208 -22.05 6.79 11.24
CA LYS A 208 -20.73 7.26 10.81
C LYS A 208 -19.92 6.08 10.30
N THR A 209 -19.58 6.10 9.03
CA THR A 209 -18.80 5.03 8.40
C THR A 209 -17.35 5.46 8.19
N LEU A 210 -16.42 4.54 8.46
CA LEU A 210 -15.03 4.66 8.03
C LEU A 210 -14.82 3.74 6.83
N LEU A 211 -15.25 4.19 5.65
CA LEU A 211 -15.15 3.44 4.40
C LEU A 211 -14.09 4.10 3.51
N ARG A 212 -12.95 3.42 3.34
CA ARG A 212 -11.80 3.93 2.58
C ARG A 212 -11.25 2.90 1.62
N ASN A 213 -10.93 3.32 0.39
CA ASN A 213 -10.42 2.45 -0.68
C ASN A 213 -11.27 1.18 -0.83
N ASN A 214 -12.60 1.35 -0.86
CA ASN A 214 -13.60 0.27 -0.95
C ASN A 214 -13.55 -0.75 0.20
N ARG A 215 -12.98 -0.39 1.35
CA ARG A 215 -12.99 -1.21 2.57
C ARG A 215 -13.75 -0.54 3.69
N VAL A 216 -14.60 -1.30 4.37
CA VAL A 216 -15.31 -0.89 5.59
C VAL A 216 -14.40 -1.20 6.78
N TYR A 217 -13.88 -0.17 7.44
CA TYR A 217 -13.11 -0.34 8.67
C TYR A 217 -13.98 -0.26 9.91
N GLU A 218 -15.00 0.60 9.88
CA GLU A 218 -15.92 0.80 11.00
C GLU A 218 -17.29 1.29 10.52
N ILE A 219 -18.35 0.80 11.15
CA ILE A 219 -19.70 1.36 11.08
C ILE A 219 -20.10 1.72 12.51
N ALA A 220 -20.14 3.00 12.85
CA ALA A 220 -20.52 3.47 14.18
C ALA A 220 -21.96 4.00 14.18
N VAL A 221 -22.76 3.55 15.15
CA VAL A 221 -24.19 3.84 15.27
C VAL A 221 -24.43 4.72 16.50
N TYR A 222 -25.14 5.83 16.31
CA TYR A 222 -25.37 6.84 17.32
C TYR A 222 -26.87 7.10 17.53
N SER A 223 -27.23 7.44 18.77
CA SER A 223 -28.49 8.11 19.10
C SER A 223 -28.17 9.53 19.53
N GLY A 224 -28.44 10.50 18.64
CA GLY A 224 -27.93 11.86 18.75
C GLY A 224 -26.41 11.85 18.91
N LYS A 225 -25.90 12.42 20.00
CA LYS A 225 -24.44 12.47 20.27
C LYS A 225 -23.88 11.20 20.94
N LYS A 226 -24.74 10.30 21.45
CA LYS A 226 -24.31 9.10 22.17
C LYS A 226 -24.05 7.96 21.19
N MET A 227 -22.80 7.50 21.12
CA MET A 227 -22.48 6.26 20.41
C MET A 227 -23.13 5.09 21.15
N LEU A 228 -23.86 4.24 20.42
CA LEU A 228 -24.49 3.04 20.95
C LEU A 228 -23.56 1.85 20.79
N PHE A 229 -23.12 1.60 19.57
CA PHE A 229 -22.17 0.54 19.25
C PHE A 229 -21.42 0.88 17.97
N ARG A 230 -20.38 0.10 17.69
CA ARG A 230 -19.67 0.13 16.42
C ARG A 230 -19.35 -1.26 15.95
N VAL A 231 -19.31 -1.45 14.64
CA VAL A 231 -18.96 -2.73 14.01
C VAL A 231 -17.60 -2.60 13.35
N ARG A 232 -16.72 -3.58 13.54
CA ARG A 232 -15.36 -3.62 12.99
C ARG A 232 -15.03 -4.98 12.41
N ASP A 233 -14.07 -4.97 11.50
CA ASP A 233 -13.53 -6.18 10.90
C ASP A 233 -12.36 -6.72 11.73
N SER A 234 -12.51 -7.91 12.32
CA SER A 234 -11.42 -8.57 13.04
C SER A 234 -10.23 -8.89 12.12
N LEU A 235 -10.46 -9.12 10.82
CA LEU A 235 -9.42 -9.43 9.85
C LEU A 235 -8.42 -8.28 9.65
N ASN A 236 -8.83 -7.04 9.92
CA ASN A 236 -7.94 -5.88 9.88
C ASN A 236 -6.96 -5.86 11.07
N LEU A 237 -7.31 -6.47 12.20
CA LEU A 237 -6.47 -6.62 13.40
C LEU A 237 -5.67 -7.93 13.39
N LEU A 238 -6.28 -9.02 12.89
CA LEU A 238 -5.73 -10.36 12.84
C LEU A 238 -5.83 -10.90 11.40
N PRO A 239 -4.84 -10.61 10.54
CA PRO A 239 -4.94 -10.85 9.09
C PRO A 239 -4.64 -12.31 8.72
N ALA A 240 -5.50 -13.24 9.13
CA ALA A 240 -5.51 -14.64 8.71
C ALA A 240 -6.94 -15.18 8.72
N SER A 241 -7.18 -16.34 8.11
CA SER A 241 -8.51 -16.98 8.16
C SER A 241 -8.88 -17.37 9.59
N LEU A 242 -10.18 -17.39 9.89
CA LEU A 242 -10.68 -17.81 11.20
C LEU A 242 -10.16 -19.20 11.58
N ASP A 243 -10.15 -20.16 10.66
CA ASP A 243 -9.61 -21.51 10.88
C ASP A 243 -8.11 -21.50 11.26
N ALA A 244 -7.31 -20.68 10.58
CA ALA A 244 -5.89 -20.56 10.92
C ALA A 244 -5.70 -19.86 12.27
N LEU A 245 -6.49 -18.82 12.57
CA LEU A 245 -6.42 -18.10 13.83
C LEU A 245 -6.82 -18.98 15.01
N SER A 246 -7.92 -19.73 14.90
CA SER A 246 -8.42 -20.56 15.99
C SER A 246 -7.47 -21.70 16.32
N LYS A 247 -6.93 -22.39 15.31
CA LYS A 247 -5.89 -23.42 15.49
C LYS A 247 -4.66 -22.91 16.24
N ASN A 248 -4.30 -21.65 16.04
CA ASN A 248 -3.12 -21.06 16.69
C ASN A 248 -3.43 -20.44 18.05
N LEU A 249 -4.57 -19.79 18.24
CA LEU A 249 -4.86 -18.97 19.42
C LEU A 249 -5.78 -19.65 20.44
N CYS A 250 -6.71 -20.49 19.99
CA CYS A 250 -7.69 -21.15 20.86
C CYS A 250 -8.03 -22.57 20.37
N PRO A 251 -7.04 -23.46 20.14
CA PRO A 251 -7.28 -24.81 19.63
C PRO A 251 -8.18 -25.66 20.53
N GLU A 252 -8.27 -25.33 21.83
CA GLU A 252 -9.14 -25.97 22.80
C GLU A 252 -10.63 -25.81 22.51
N LEU A 253 -11.03 -24.84 21.69
CA LEU A 253 -12.43 -24.60 21.30
C LEU A 253 -12.87 -25.44 20.08
N GLY A 254 -12.00 -26.33 19.61
CA GLY A 254 -12.28 -27.21 18.48
C GLY A 254 -11.92 -26.61 17.12
N VAL A 255 -12.45 -27.22 16.06
CA VAL A 255 -12.15 -26.87 14.67
C VAL A 255 -13.30 -26.12 14.03
N LYS A 256 -13.01 -25.36 12.97
CA LYS A 256 -14.03 -24.74 12.15
C LYS A 256 -14.84 -25.81 11.42
N GLY A 257 -16.17 -25.67 11.41
CA GLY A 257 -17.07 -26.56 10.67
C GLY A 257 -16.96 -26.38 9.16
N ASN A 258 -17.70 -27.19 8.39
CA ASN A 258 -17.78 -27.09 6.93
C ASN A 258 -19.23 -27.23 6.48
N ILE A 259 -19.68 -26.33 5.60
CA ILE A 259 -21.00 -26.35 4.97
C ILE A 259 -20.85 -26.13 3.46
N ASP A 260 -21.58 -26.93 2.68
CA ASP A 260 -21.67 -26.73 1.25
C ASP A 260 -22.72 -25.67 0.91
N HIS A 261 -22.29 -24.41 0.95
CA HIS A 261 -23.16 -23.27 0.64
C HIS A 261 -23.74 -23.29 -0.77
N ASN A 262 -23.16 -24.04 -1.72
CA ASN A 262 -23.66 -24.12 -3.10
C ASN A 262 -24.97 -24.88 -3.20
N ASN A 263 -25.21 -25.80 -2.27
CA ASN A 263 -26.39 -26.63 -2.22
C ASN A 263 -27.48 -26.06 -1.33
N LEU A 264 -27.28 -24.89 -0.72
CA LEU A 264 -28.29 -24.22 0.10
C LEU A 264 -29.28 -23.43 -0.76
N SER A 265 -30.56 -23.55 -0.44
CA SER A 265 -31.64 -22.81 -1.11
C SER A 265 -32.84 -22.62 -0.19
N MET A 266 -33.79 -21.78 -0.59
CA MET A 266 -35.01 -21.52 0.21
C MET A 266 -35.81 -22.79 0.55
N THR A 267 -35.62 -23.90 -0.18
CA THR A 267 -36.39 -25.14 0.03
C THR A 267 -35.78 -26.06 1.09
N ASN A 268 -34.50 -25.89 1.44
CA ASN A 268 -33.79 -26.84 2.32
C ASN A 268 -33.17 -26.23 3.59
N ILE A 269 -33.22 -24.90 3.75
CA ILE A 269 -32.70 -24.23 4.96
C ILE A 269 -33.46 -24.69 6.21
N GLU A 270 -34.78 -24.81 6.15
CA GLU A 270 -35.61 -25.19 7.29
C GLU A 270 -35.27 -26.59 7.82
N SER A 271 -35.11 -27.58 6.91
CA SER A 271 -34.75 -28.94 7.29
C SER A 271 -33.30 -29.07 7.79
N GLN A 272 -32.43 -28.13 7.42
CA GLN A 272 -31.04 -28.08 7.86
C GLN A 272 -30.79 -27.14 9.05
N LYS A 273 -31.84 -26.55 9.64
CA LYS A 273 -31.75 -25.51 10.70
C LYS A 273 -30.68 -25.83 11.75
N LYS A 274 -30.72 -27.03 12.33
CA LYS A 274 -29.79 -27.43 13.40
C LYS A 274 -28.33 -27.36 12.92
N ILE A 275 -28.03 -27.98 11.78
CA ILE A 275 -26.67 -28.04 11.22
C ILE A 275 -26.15 -26.63 10.89
N LEU A 276 -27.00 -25.80 10.30
CA LEU A 276 -26.65 -24.42 9.91
C LEU A 276 -26.37 -23.54 11.14
N LEU A 277 -27.22 -23.64 12.17
CA LEU A 277 -27.02 -22.89 13.41
C LEU A 277 -25.80 -23.39 14.19
N ASP A 278 -25.56 -24.70 14.26
CA ASP A 278 -24.39 -25.26 14.94
C ASP A 278 -23.08 -24.81 14.26
N TYR A 279 -23.07 -24.73 12.93
CA TYR A 279 -21.93 -24.17 12.17
C TYR A 279 -21.67 -22.70 12.47
N MET A 280 -22.71 -21.84 12.38
CA MET A 280 -22.58 -20.40 12.65
C MET A 280 -22.15 -20.14 14.11
N LYS A 281 -22.74 -20.89 15.06
CA LYS A 281 -22.35 -20.81 16.48
C LYS A 281 -20.90 -21.20 16.70
N GLN A 282 -20.41 -22.24 16.03
CA GLN A 282 -19.00 -22.62 16.11
C GLN A 282 -18.10 -21.50 15.59
N ASP A 283 -18.46 -20.84 14.49
CA ASP A 283 -17.71 -19.69 13.98
C ASP A 283 -17.69 -18.51 14.95
N ILE A 284 -18.84 -18.19 15.57
CA ILE A 284 -18.95 -17.15 16.60
C ILE A 284 -18.10 -17.50 17.83
N LEU A 285 -18.14 -18.76 18.29
CA LEU A 285 -17.37 -19.24 19.43
C LEU A 285 -15.86 -19.11 19.16
N LEU A 286 -15.40 -19.58 18.00
CA LEU A 286 -14.00 -19.50 17.60
C LEU A 286 -13.54 -18.04 17.46
N LEU A 287 -14.37 -17.17 16.86
CA LEU A 287 -14.05 -15.75 16.74
C LEU A 287 -13.94 -15.09 18.13
N GLY A 288 -14.85 -15.44 19.05
CA GLY A 288 -14.81 -15.01 20.44
C GLY A 288 -13.51 -15.41 21.13
N GLY A 289 -13.11 -16.67 21.01
CA GLY A 289 -11.87 -17.20 21.59
C GLY A 289 -10.62 -16.55 21.02
N VAL A 290 -10.56 -16.41 19.69
CA VAL A 290 -9.45 -15.75 18.98
C VAL A 290 -9.29 -14.30 19.46
N MET A 291 -10.38 -13.53 19.52
CA MET A 291 -10.35 -12.13 19.91
C MET A 291 -10.02 -11.96 21.40
N LEU A 292 -10.61 -12.79 22.27
CA LEU A 292 -10.33 -12.78 23.71
C LEU A 292 -8.86 -13.11 23.98
N LYS A 293 -8.34 -14.16 23.35
CA LYS A 293 -6.94 -14.55 23.52
C LYS A 293 -5.98 -13.50 23.01
N ALA A 294 -6.26 -12.91 21.85
CA ALA A 294 -5.46 -11.82 21.33
C ALA A 294 -5.46 -10.63 22.30
N GLN A 295 -6.63 -10.23 22.82
CA GLN A 295 -6.76 -9.15 23.78
C GLN A 295 -5.92 -9.40 25.05
N GLU A 296 -6.02 -10.60 25.63
CA GLU A 296 -5.22 -11.03 26.79
C GLU A 296 -3.72 -10.93 26.53
N ILE A 297 -3.25 -11.45 25.37
CA ILE A 297 -1.84 -11.45 25.00
C ILE A 297 -1.31 -10.01 24.87
N TYR A 298 -1.99 -9.17 24.09
CA TYR A 298 -1.54 -7.79 23.87
C TYR A 298 -1.60 -6.95 25.15
N TRP A 299 -2.57 -7.22 26.03
CA TRP A 299 -2.65 -6.58 27.34
C TRP A 299 -1.48 -7.00 28.24
N LYS A 300 -1.26 -8.31 28.41
CA LYS A 300 -0.18 -8.83 29.27
C LYS A 300 1.19 -8.35 28.82
N LEU A 301 1.45 -8.38 27.50
CA LEU A 301 2.76 -8.01 26.95
C LEU A 301 2.96 -6.50 26.86
N PHE A 302 1.94 -5.76 26.44
CA PHE A 302 2.09 -4.37 26.01
C PHE A 302 1.23 -3.37 26.76
N GLN A 303 0.30 -3.83 27.60
CA GLN A 303 -0.72 -2.99 28.24
C GLN A 303 -1.53 -2.18 27.21
N VAL A 304 -1.82 -2.82 26.07
CA VAL A 304 -2.62 -2.26 24.98
C VAL A 304 -3.81 -3.15 24.70
N ASP A 305 -4.99 -2.58 24.85
CA ASP A 305 -6.25 -3.24 24.52
C ASP A 305 -6.51 -3.15 23.01
N ILE A 306 -6.68 -4.31 22.35
CA ILE A 306 -6.97 -4.40 20.91
C ILE A 306 -8.29 -3.75 20.53
N GLU A 307 -9.26 -3.65 21.47
CA GLU A 307 -10.54 -2.98 21.26
C GLU A 307 -10.34 -1.51 20.87
N SER A 308 -9.26 -0.89 21.36
CA SER A 308 -8.94 0.51 21.04
C SER A 308 -8.37 0.71 19.63
N LYS A 309 -8.09 -0.37 18.89
CA LYS A 309 -7.40 -0.34 17.60
C LYS A 309 -8.30 -0.87 16.48
N ILE A 310 -8.13 -0.30 15.30
CA ILE A 310 -8.90 -0.67 14.09
C ILE A 310 -8.10 -1.64 13.20
N THR A 311 -6.77 -1.53 13.20
CA THR A 311 -5.89 -2.32 12.34
C THR A 311 -4.62 -2.76 13.07
N LEU A 312 -4.02 -3.85 12.61
CA LEU A 312 -2.75 -4.36 13.13
C LEU A 312 -1.62 -3.33 13.01
N ALA A 313 -1.57 -2.57 11.90
CA ALA A 313 -0.60 -1.48 11.72
C ALA A 313 -0.78 -0.35 12.75
N SER A 314 -2.03 -0.05 13.13
CA SER A 314 -2.33 0.94 14.19
C SER A 314 -1.94 0.42 15.58
N LEU A 315 -2.16 -0.88 15.83
CA LEU A 315 -1.72 -1.57 17.03
C LEU A 315 -0.18 -1.56 17.15
N ALA A 316 0.52 -1.94 16.08
CA ALA A 316 1.99 -1.91 16.00
C ALA A 316 2.57 -0.52 16.28
N LEU A 317 2.05 0.51 15.61
CA LEU A 317 2.49 1.88 15.83
C LEU A 317 2.22 2.35 17.26
N SER A 318 1.09 1.94 17.86
CA SER A 318 0.78 2.32 19.24
C SER A 318 1.75 1.68 20.22
N ILE A 319 2.07 0.39 20.05
CA ILE A 319 3.03 -0.33 20.88
C ILE A 319 4.44 0.27 20.73
N PHE A 320 4.86 0.56 19.49
CA PHE A 320 6.11 1.25 19.22
C PHE A 320 6.20 2.59 19.97
N ARG A 321 5.18 3.45 19.82
CA ARG A 321 5.12 4.79 20.43
C ARG A 321 5.01 4.78 21.95
N LEU A 322 4.49 3.71 22.54
CA LEU A 322 4.33 3.56 23.99
C LEU A 322 5.60 3.02 24.68
N LYS A 323 6.29 2.07 24.03
CA LYS A 323 7.33 1.28 24.71
C LYS A 323 8.74 1.43 24.16
N TYR A 324 8.88 1.84 22.90
CA TYR A 324 10.16 1.78 22.19
C TYR A 324 10.59 3.12 21.60
N TYR A 325 9.68 4.09 21.50
CA TYR A 325 9.94 5.35 20.82
C TYR A 325 10.39 6.44 21.79
N ASP A 326 11.65 6.83 21.66
CA ASP A 326 12.21 8.00 22.35
C ASP A 326 12.04 9.25 21.49
N ALA A 327 10.90 9.94 21.67
CA ALA A 327 10.60 11.17 20.94
C ALA A 327 11.53 12.34 21.27
N SER A 328 12.26 12.29 22.39
CA SER A 328 13.16 13.36 22.84
C SER A 328 14.48 13.32 22.10
N ASN A 329 15.09 12.14 21.98
CA ASN A 329 16.35 11.96 21.25
C ASN A 329 16.14 11.64 19.76
N TRP A 330 14.95 11.14 19.41
CA TRP A 330 14.60 10.74 18.05
C TRP A 330 13.26 11.30 17.57
N PRO A 331 13.15 12.61 17.31
CA PRO A 331 11.90 13.17 16.79
C PRO A 331 11.70 12.74 15.33
N ILE A 332 10.77 11.81 15.06
CA ILE A 332 10.42 11.38 13.70
C ILE A 332 9.61 12.49 13.03
N HIS A 333 10.21 13.17 12.05
CA HIS A 333 9.56 14.22 11.26
C HIS A 333 8.35 13.70 10.48
N ILE A 334 7.26 14.48 10.47
CA ILE A 334 6.08 14.23 9.65
C ILE A 334 6.16 15.16 8.42
N PRO A 335 6.34 14.60 7.22
CA PRO A 335 6.49 15.40 6.01
C PRO A 335 5.29 16.30 5.70
N ASN A 336 5.56 17.52 5.25
CA ASN A 336 4.55 18.39 4.64
C ASN A 336 4.16 17.90 3.22
N LYS A 337 3.23 18.59 2.54
CA LYS A 337 2.74 18.18 1.19
C LYS A 337 3.89 18.03 0.19
N ASN A 338 4.82 18.99 0.15
CA ASN A 338 5.91 19.02 -0.83
C ASN A 338 6.94 17.92 -0.54
N GLU A 339 7.33 17.78 0.72
CA GLU A 339 8.26 16.73 1.18
C GLU A 339 7.67 15.34 0.91
N ASP A 340 6.42 15.08 1.33
CA ASP A 340 5.76 13.78 1.10
C ASP A 340 5.66 13.47 -0.39
N SER A 341 5.21 14.44 -1.20
CA SER A 341 5.02 14.24 -2.64
C SER A 341 6.34 13.90 -3.33
N PHE A 342 7.44 14.60 -2.98
CA PHE A 342 8.76 14.34 -3.54
C PHE A 342 9.33 13.00 -3.08
N ILE A 343 9.35 12.74 -1.77
CA ILE A 343 9.93 11.51 -1.19
C ILE A 343 9.15 10.27 -1.65
N ARG A 344 7.84 10.40 -1.85
CA ARG A 344 6.99 9.30 -2.34
C ARG A 344 7.30 8.88 -3.78
N LEU A 345 7.93 9.74 -4.59
CA LEU A 345 8.45 9.34 -5.89
C LEU A 345 9.54 8.26 -5.75
N ALA A 346 10.33 8.30 -4.66
CA ALA A 346 11.31 7.29 -4.32
C ALA A 346 10.74 6.07 -3.57
N TYR A 347 9.44 6.08 -3.23
CA TYR A 347 8.84 4.97 -2.49
C TYR A 347 8.43 3.83 -3.44
N TYR A 348 9.40 2.97 -3.73
CA TYR A 348 9.21 1.73 -4.48
C TYR A 348 9.00 0.52 -3.55
N GLY A 349 8.31 -0.50 -4.06
CA GLY A 349 8.13 -1.77 -3.35
C GLY A 349 9.35 -2.70 -3.47
N GLY A 350 9.17 -3.98 -3.12
CA GLY A 350 10.19 -5.00 -3.32
C GLY A 350 10.45 -5.35 -4.79
N HIS A 351 11.59 -6.00 -5.06
CA HIS A 351 11.92 -6.55 -6.38
C HIS A 351 11.15 -7.86 -6.60
N THR A 352 10.29 -7.92 -7.61
CA THR A 352 9.65 -9.19 -8.02
C THR A 352 9.76 -9.36 -9.53
N ASP A 353 10.55 -10.32 -10.00
CA ASP A 353 10.71 -10.66 -11.42
C ASP A 353 10.92 -12.17 -11.61
N ALA A 354 10.56 -12.65 -12.80
CA ALA A 354 10.91 -13.96 -13.31
C ALA A 354 11.97 -13.79 -14.41
N TYR A 355 13.04 -14.57 -14.35
CA TYR A 355 14.17 -14.48 -15.27
C TYR A 355 14.17 -15.64 -16.26
N LYS A 356 14.30 -16.85 -15.73
CA LYS A 356 14.31 -18.10 -16.50
C LYS A 356 13.01 -18.86 -16.26
N PRO A 357 12.29 -19.25 -17.33
CA PRO A 357 10.92 -19.75 -17.20
C PRO A 357 10.84 -21.19 -16.70
N TYR A 358 11.92 -21.96 -16.80
CA TYR A 358 11.97 -23.36 -16.42
C TYR A 358 13.32 -23.74 -15.82
N GLY A 359 13.34 -24.58 -14.78
CA GLY A 359 14.57 -25.18 -14.26
C GLY A 359 14.35 -26.39 -13.36
N GLU A 360 15.42 -27.14 -13.12
CA GLU A 360 15.44 -28.36 -12.32
C GLU A 360 16.52 -28.30 -11.24
N ASN A 361 16.33 -29.05 -10.15
CA ASN A 361 17.27 -29.14 -9.04
C ASN A 361 17.68 -27.77 -8.45
N LEU A 362 16.68 -26.92 -8.18
CA LEU A 362 16.86 -25.54 -7.72
C LEU A 362 16.72 -25.42 -6.20
N TYR A 363 17.25 -24.33 -5.66
CA TYR A 363 17.17 -23.98 -4.25
C TYR A 363 16.29 -22.76 -4.06
N TYR A 364 15.22 -22.89 -3.27
CA TYR A 364 14.36 -21.77 -2.92
C TYR A 364 14.72 -21.22 -1.55
N TYR A 365 15.20 -19.97 -1.51
CA TYR A 365 15.58 -19.29 -0.28
C TYR A 365 14.67 -18.10 0.01
N ASP A 366 14.47 -17.81 1.29
CA ASP A 366 13.68 -16.69 1.79
C ASP A 366 14.36 -16.06 3.01
N VAL A 367 14.43 -14.74 3.08
CA VAL A 367 15.08 -14.03 4.18
C VAL A 367 14.20 -14.07 5.43
N ASN A 368 14.80 -14.38 6.58
CA ASN A 368 14.09 -14.30 7.84
C ASN A 368 13.75 -12.85 8.21
N SER A 369 12.53 -12.43 7.90
CA SER A 369 11.97 -11.12 8.27
C SER A 369 12.78 -9.96 7.70
N LEU A 370 12.85 -9.85 6.37
CA LEU A 370 13.68 -8.87 5.65
C LEU A 370 13.45 -7.42 6.11
N TYR A 371 12.21 -6.93 6.13
CA TYR A 371 11.97 -5.54 6.54
C TYR A 371 12.32 -5.29 8.01
N PRO A 372 11.96 -6.15 8.97
CA PRO A 372 12.46 -6.02 10.34
C PRO A 372 13.99 -6.04 10.46
N PHE A 373 14.67 -6.92 9.73
CA PHE A 373 16.14 -6.93 9.67
C PHE A 373 16.68 -5.56 9.22
N VAL A 374 16.15 -5.04 8.11
CA VAL A 374 16.52 -3.71 7.60
C VAL A 374 16.24 -2.61 8.62
N MET A 375 15.08 -2.67 9.27
CA MET A 375 14.69 -1.74 10.32
C MET A 375 15.62 -1.81 11.52
N LYS A 376 16.27 -2.94 11.81
CA LYS A 376 17.18 -3.06 12.94
C LYS A 376 18.60 -2.58 12.60
N GLU A 377 19.12 -2.99 11.45
CA GLU A 377 20.56 -2.90 11.15
C GLU A 377 20.98 -1.60 10.45
N PHE A 378 20.09 -0.96 9.69
CA PHE A 378 20.47 0.14 8.80
C PHE A 378 20.10 1.52 9.35
N PRO A 379 20.91 2.57 9.11
CA PRO A 379 20.61 3.92 9.56
C PRO A 379 19.41 4.52 8.81
N MET A 380 18.67 5.40 9.47
CA MET A 380 17.40 5.94 9.00
C MET A 380 17.46 7.48 8.85
N PRO A 381 16.67 8.07 7.94
CA PRO A 381 16.56 9.52 7.78
C PRO A 381 15.93 10.14 9.03
N GLY A 382 16.76 10.83 9.82
CA GLY A 382 16.37 11.54 11.04
C GLY A 382 16.40 13.06 10.86
N GLY A 383 15.85 13.75 11.87
CA GLY A 383 15.80 15.22 11.87
C GLY A 383 14.81 15.80 10.86
N VAL A 384 14.88 17.11 10.68
CA VAL A 384 14.07 17.86 9.71
C VAL A 384 14.81 17.87 8.36
N PRO A 385 14.15 17.52 7.25
CA PRO A 385 14.79 17.53 5.94
C PRO A 385 15.17 18.93 5.48
N VAL A 386 16.27 19.03 4.72
CA VAL A 386 16.72 20.26 4.08
C VAL A 386 16.63 20.09 2.56
N TRP A 387 15.94 21.00 1.88
CA TRP A 387 15.86 21.01 0.42
C TRP A 387 17.13 21.57 -0.19
N HIS A 388 17.72 20.83 -1.12
CA HIS A 388 18.84 21.25 -1.95
C HIS A 388 18.39 21.32 -3.41
N ARG A 389 18.33 22.54 -3.95
CA ARG A 389 17.92 22.79 -5.34
C ARG A 389 18.98 22.36 -6.37
N ASN A 390 20.24 22.36 -5.97
CA ASN A 390 21.37 21.99 -6.83
C ASN A 390 22.37 21.16 -6.02
N LEU A 391 22.52 19.90 -6.41
CA LEU A 391 23.49 18.95 -5.83
C LEU A 391 24.71 18.74 -6.75
N ASP A 392 24.83 19.50 -7.85
CA ASP A 392 25.99 19.42 -8.75
C ASP A 392 27.30 19.69 -7.99
N GLY A 393 28.31 18.86 -8.24
CA GLY A 393 29.63 18.93 -7.63
C GLY A 393 29.72 18.50 -6.17
N MET A 394 28.60 18.16 -5.52
CA MET A 394 28.62 17.52 -4.20
C MET A 394 28.95 16.04 -4.35
N ASP A 395 29.80 15.53 -3.46
CA ASP A 395 30.12 14.11 -3.40
C ASP A 395 28.91 13.30 -2.94
N LEU A 396 28.51 12.30 -3.73
CA LEU A 396 27.37 11.43 -3.43
C LEU A 396 27.54 10.71 -2.09
N ASP A 397 28.77 10.34 -1.72
CA ASP A 397 29.04 9.62 -0.46
C ASP A 397 28.75 10.47 0.79
N SER A 398 28.84 11.80 0.66
CA SER A 398 28.47 12.76 1.71
C SER A 398 26.97 12.95 1.88
N MET A 399 26.15 12.52 0.91
CA MET A 399 24.71 12.73 0.92
C MET A 399 23.97 11.63 1.68
N PHE A 400 22.90 12.00 2.38
CA PHE A 400 21.97 11.06 2.98
C PHE A 400 20.54 11.59 2.87
N GLY A 401 19.68 10.96 2.07
CA GLY A 401 18.33 11.47 1.84
C GLY A 401 17.71 11.01 0.53
N PHE A 402 16.78 11.79 -0.02
CA PHE A 402 16.05 11.47 -1.24
C PHE A 402 16.43 12.43 -2.35
N ILE A 403 16.91 11.90 -3.46
CA ILE A 403 17.61 12.64 -4.50
C ILE A 403 16.96 12.34 -5.85
N GLU A 404 16.55 13.39 -6.56
CA GLU A 404 16.32 13.35 -7.99
C GLU A 404 17.68 13.24 -8.69
N ALA A 405 17.88 12.18 -9.46
CA ALA A 405 19.13 11.92 -10.14
C ALA A 405 18.89 11.51 -11.60
N TYR A 406 19.81 11.95 -12.46
CA TYR A 406 20.04 11.32 -13.74
C TYR A 406 20.76 9.99 -13.49
N VAL A 407 20.26 8.93 -14.13
CA VAL A 407 20.88 7.60 -14.06
C VAL A 407 21.01 7.01 -15.45
N GLU A 408 22.14 6.38 -15.68
CA GLU A 408 22.40 5.58 -16.88
C GLU A 408 22.85 4.19 -16.45
N CYS A 409 21.99 3.21 -16.69
CA CYS A 409 22.27 1.80 -16.47
C CYS A 409 22.86 1.19 -17.75
N PRO A 410 24.09 0.66 -17.71
CA PRO A 410 24.69 0.03 -18.89
C PRO A 410 23.91 -1.22 -19.30
N LYS A 411 23.83 -1.46 -20.62
CA LYS A 411 23.13 -2.62 -21.19
C LYS A 411 23.76 -3.97 -20.84
N THR A 412 25.00 -3.97 -20.34
CA THR A 412 25.71 -5.16 -19.86
C THR A 412 25.14 -5.71 -18.55
N ILE A 413 24.31 -4.95 -17.83
CA ILE A 413 23.64 -5.42 -16.60
C ILE A 413 22.33 -6.12 -16.97
N ASN A 414 22.36 -7.46 -17.00
CA ASN A 414 21.21 -8.29 -17.37
C ASN A 414 20.05 -8.18 -16.37
N LYS A 415 20.33 -7.85 -15.10
CA LYS A 415 19.33 -7.72 -14.03
C LYS A 415 19.50 -6.36 -13.36
N PRO A 416 18.94 -5.28 -13.93
CA PRO A 416 19.10 -3.94 -13.38
C PRO A 416 18.57 -3.83 -11.94
N PHE A 417 19.14 -2.88 -11.19
CA PHE A 417 18.91 -2.65 -9.77
C PHE A 417 17.91 -1.54 -9.50
N LEU A 418 18.02 -0.40 -10.20
CA LEU A 418 17.19 0.76 -9.87
C LEU A 418 15.74 0.57 -10.34
N PRO A 419 14.76 0.75 -9.46
CA PRO A 419 13.35 0.62 -9.80
C PRO A 419 12.85 1.82 -10.64
N TYR A 420 12.01 1.55 -11.63
CA TYR A 420 11.36 2.58 -12.45
C TYR A 420 9.87 2.31 -12.59
N ARG A 421 9.02 3.34 -12.52
CA ARG A 421 7.58 3.22 -12.82
C ARG A 421 7.34 3.68 -14.24
N ASN A 422 6.92 2.78 -15.11
CA ASN A 422 6.59 3.13 -16.49
C ASN A 422 5.29 3.96 -16.57
N LYS A 423 4.91 4.38 -17.79
CA LYS A 423 3.69 5.17 -18.04
C LYS A 423 2.39 4.51 -17.55
N GLU A 424 2.38 3.19 -17.45
CA GLU A 424 1.25 2.39 -16.94
C GLU A 424 1.31 2.20 -15.40
N ASN A 425 2.26 2.84 -14.72
CA ASN A 425 2.54 2.71 -13.30
C ASN A 425 2.99 1.29 -12.87
N THR A 426 3.48 0.49 -13.82
CA THR A 426 4.12 -0.80 -13.57
C THR A 426 5.56 -0.58 -13.10
N LEU A 427 5.92 -1.20 -11.99
CA LEU A 427 7.29 -1.18 -11.45
C LEU A 427 8.18 -2.12 -12.28
N ILE A 428 9.17 -1.59 -12.99
CA ILE A 428 10.15 -2.34 -13.78
C ILE A 428 11.57 -2.03 -13.30
N PHE A 429 12.56 -2.79 -13.78
CA PHE A 429 13.98 -2.59 -13.51
C PHE A 429 14.73 -2.51 -14.85
N PRO A 430 14.84 -1.31 -15.44
CA PRO A 430 15.27 -1.15 -16.83
C PRO A 430 16.77 -0.85 -16.98
N THR A 431 17.29 -1.06 -18.19
CA THR A 431 18.57 -0.48 -18.64
C THR A 431 18.32 0.87 -19.34
N GLY A 432 19.40 1.57 -19.68
CA GLY A 432 19.33 2.81 -20.44
C GLY A 432 19.34 4.05 -19.56
N VAL A 433 18.75 5.14 -20.04
CA VAL A 433 18.89 6.48 -19.47
C VAL A 433 17.56 6.98 -18.93
N PHE A 434 17.51 7.37 -17.67
CA PHE A 434 16.29 7.90 -17.07
C PHE A 434 16.56 8.84 -15.90
N VAL A 435 15.55 9.60 -15.51
CA VAL A 435 15.58 10.45 -14.32
C VAL A 435 14.51 9.98 -13.34
N GLY A 436 14.91 9.80 -12.08
CA GLY A 436 14.01 9.39 -11.02
C GLY A 436 14.46 9.93 -9.66
N VAL A 437 13.60 9.78 -8.66
CA VAL A 437 13.94 10.11 -7.27
C VAL A 437 14.25 8.82 -6.54
N TYR A 438 15.38 8.77 -5.87
CA TYR A 438 15.86 7.58 -5.18
C TYR A 438 16.37 7.93 -3.79
N PHE A 439 16.37 6.94 -2.90
CA PHE A 439 17.12 7.08 -1.67
C PHE A 439 18.63 7.07 -1.97
N SER A 440 19.40 7.93 -1.33
CA SER A 440 20.84 8.14 -1.62
C SER A 440 21.66 6.86 -1.56
N GLU A 441 21.31 5.94 -0.66
CA GLU A 441 22.04 4.66 -0.54
C GLU A 441 21.79 3.73 -1.74
N GLU A 442 20.63 3.82 -2.41
CA GLU A 442 20.42 3.09 -3.68
C GLU A 442 21.27 3.69 -4.80
N LEU A 443 21.42 5.01 -4.82
CA LEU A 443 22.26 5.70 -5.80
C LEU A 443 23.73 5.34 -5.63
N LYS A 444 24.22 5.29 -4.39
CA LYS A 444 25.59 4.83 -4.06
C LYS A 444 25.79 3.40 -4.54
N TYR A 445 24.89 2.50 -4.15
CA TYR A 445 24.96 1.11 -4.57
C TYR A 445 24.91 0.93 -6.10
N ALA A 446 24.03 1.66 -6.78
CA ALA A 446 23.94 1.66 -8.24
C ALA A 446 25.26 2.10 -8.91
N ARG A 447 25.86 3.20 -8.42
CA ARG A 447 27.17 3.67 -8.88
C ARG A 447 28.23 2.57 -8.72
N ASP A 448 28.26 1.92 -7.57
CA ASP A 448 29.27 0.90 -7.24
C ASP A 448 29.17 -0.35 -8.13
N ILE A 449 27.97 -0.68 -8.64
CA ILE A 449 27.74 -1.77 -9.60
C ILE A 449 27.82 -1.32 -11.08
N GLY A 450 28.24 -0.08 -11.35
CA GLY A 450 28.58 0.40 -12.69
C GLY A 450 27.57 1.36 -13.35
N TYR A 451 26.58 1.88 -12.61
CA TYR A 451 25.69 2.92 -13.13
C TYR A 451 26.45 4.25 -13.19
N THR A 452 26.13 5.07 -14.20
CA THR A 452 26.44 6.50 -14.09
C THR A 452 25.30 7.16 -13.34
N VAL A 453 25.63 7.82 -12.22
CA VAL A 453 24.66 8.50 -11.36
C VAL A 453 25.07 9.96 -11.23
N ILE A 454 24.12 10.86 -11.48
CA ILE A 454 24.36 12.29 -11.29
C ILE A 454 23.22 12.93 -10.49
N PRO A 455 23.49 13.33 -9.23
CA PRO A 455 22.54 14.06 -8.39
C PRO A 455 22.14 15.41 -8.98
N ILE A 456 20.85 15.75 -8.90
CA ILE A 456 20.31 17.01 -9.42
C ILE A 456 19.80 17.88 -8.27
N SER A 457 18.82 17.37 -7.53
CA SER A 457 18.17 18.06 -6.42
C SER A 457 17.60 17.05 -5.42
N GLY A 458 17.26 17.46 -4.20
CA GLY A 458 16.70 16.53 -3.24
C GLY A 458 16.55 17.06 -1.82
N TYR A 459 15.94 16.24 -0.98
CA TYR A 459 15.89 16.47 0.47
C TYR A 459 16.95 15.64 1.17
N LEU A 460 17.88 16.31 1.86
CA LEU A 460 18.88 15.67 2.70
C LEU A 460 18.42 15.63 4.16
N PHE A 461 18.81 14.56 4.85
CA PHE A 461 18.44 14.25 6.23
C PHE A 461 19.70 14.00 7.06
N GLU A 462 19.55 14.07 8.37
CA GLU A 462 20.58 13.58 9.28
C GLU A 462 20.64 12.04 9.18
N ARG A 463 21.85 11.51 8.98
CA ARG A 463 22.09 10.06 9.04
C ARG A 463 22.20 9.65 10.49
N LYS A 464 21.25 8.87 10.97
CA LYS A 464 21.21 8.46 12.37
C LYS A 464 20.91 6.96 12.52
N GLU A 465 21.24 6.35 13.67
CA GLU A 465 20.96 4.92 13.97
C GLU A 465 19.46 4.59 14.06
N SER A 466 19.02 3.44 13.52
CA SER A 466 17.58 3.16 13.44
C SER A 466 16.79 3.30 14.77
N PRO A 467 15.65 4.01 14.78
CA PRO A 467 14.77 4.10 15.95
C PRO A 467 13.99 2.81 16.22
N PHE A 468 14.10 1.80 15.35
CA PHE A 468 13.36 0.55 15.45
C PHE A 468 14.19 -0.59 16.07
N LYS A 469 15.45 -0.35 16.39
CA LYS A 469 16.41 -1.36 16.86
C LYS A 469 15.87 -2.17 18.04
N ASP A 470 15.38 -1.49 19.08
CA ASP A 470 14.86 -2.15 20.29
C ASP A 470 13.52 -2.84 20.05
N PHE A 471 12.64 -2.20 19.25
CA PHE A 471 11.35 -2.78 18.86
C PHE A 471 11.54 -4.10 18.12
N VAL A 472 12.44 -4.16 17.13
CA VAL A 472 12.68 -5.38 16.36
C VAL A 472 13.40 -6.43 17.21
N SER A 473 14.44 -6.03 17.96
CA SER A 473 15.25 -6.98 18.75
C SER A 473 14.39 -7.69 19.79
N SER A 474 13.63 -6.93 20.59
CA SER A 474 12.73 -7.46 21.62
C SER A 474 11.68 -8.43 21.05
N LEU A 475 10.99 -8.05 19.98
CA LEU A 475 9.94 -8.89 19.38
C LEU A 475 10.51 -10.13 18.69
N PHE A 476 11.68 -10.02 18.05
CA PHE A 476 12.31 -11.16 17.38
C PHE A 476 12.83 -12.19 18.39
N GLU A 477 13.50 -11.75 19.46
CA GLU A 477 13.95 -12.63 20.55
C GLU A 477 12.77 -13.33 21.22
N SER A 478 11.71 -12.58 21.55
CA SER A 478 10.50 -13.13 22.14
C SER A 478 9.81 -14.15 21.21
N ARG A 479 9.88 -13.93 19.89
CA ARG A 479 9.38 -14.87 18.89
C ARG A 479 10.20 -16.16 18.84
N LEU A 480 11.52 -16.07 18.96
CA LEU A 480 12.37 -17.26 19.01
C LEU A 480 12.10 -18.08 20.26
N GLU A 481 11.94 -17.43 21.41
CA GLU A 481 11.62 -18.12 22.66
C GLU A 481 10.25 -18.80 22.60
N ALA A 482 9.24 -18.11 22.07
CA ALA A 482 7.92 -18.69 21.84
C ALA A 482 7.98 -19.93 20.93
N LYS A 483 8.82 -19.92 19.89
CA LYS A 483 9.02 -21.11 19.04
C LYS A 483 9.70 -22.25 19.80
N LYS A 484 10.71 -21.96 20.62
CA LYS A 484 11.40 -22.99 21.44
C LYS A 484 10.43 -23.64 22.43
N SER A 485 9.55 -22.85 23.03
CA SER A 485 8.51 -23.33 23.94
C SER A 485 7.28 -23.92 23.24
N LYS A 486 7.31 -24.10 21.90
CA LYS A 486 6.18 -24.58 21.06
C LYS A 486 4.89 -23.77 21.28
N ASN A 487 5.02 -22.47 21.53
CA ASN A 487 3.92 -21.54 21.68
C ASN A 487 3.67 -20.80 20.35
N ASP A 488 3.00 -21.50 19.44
CA ASP A 488 2.74 -21.01 18.08
C ASP A 488 1.87 -19.74 18.07
N ALA A 489 0.93 -19.64 19.02
CA ALA A 489 0.11 -18.44 19.27
C ALA A 489 0.99 -17.18 19.42
N MET A 490 1.94 -17.23 20.35
CA MET A 490 2.84 -16.12 20.66
C MET A 490 3.81 -15.85 19.51
N ALA A 491 4.34 -16.91 18.89
CA ALA A 491 5.23 -16.77 17.75
C ALA A 491 4.53 -16.09 16.55
N TYR A 492 3.24 -16.36 16.34
CA TYR A 492 2.41 -15.68 15.35
C TYR A 492 2.22 -14.20 15.70
N VAL A 493 1.81 -13.88 16.93
CA VAL A 493 1.59 -12.49 17.39
C VAL A 493 2.84 -11.62 17.19
N TYR A 494 4.01 -12.09 17.64
CA TYR A 494 5.26 -11.35 17.47
C TYR A 494 5.63 -11.15 16.00
N LYS A 495 5.44 -12.19 15.15
CA LYS A 495 5.71 -12.11 13.70
C LYS A 495 4.86 -11.02 13.04
N ILE A 496 3.54 -11.05 13.25
CA ILE A 496 2.63 -10.14 12.56
C ILE A 496 2.80 -8.70 13.04
N LEU A 497 3.07 -8.49 14.34
CA LEU A 497 3.30 -7.17 14.94
C LEU A 497 4.55 -6.51 14.35
N MET A 498 5.65 -7.26 14.31
CA MET A 498 6.95 -6.80 13.81
C MET A 498 6.87 -6.40 12.33
N ASN A 499 6.18 -7.20 11.50
CA ASN A 499 6.06 -6.93 10.06
C ASN A 499 5.09 -5.79 9.71
N SER A 500 4.17 -5.42 10.61
CA SER A 500 3.09 -4.48 10.29
C SER A 500 3.42 -3.02 10.57
N LEU A 501 4.52 -2.73 11.26
CA LEU A 501 4.87 -1.37 11.66
C LEU A 501 5.25 -0.50 10.46
N TYR A 502 6.18 -0.93 9.60
CA TYR A 502 6.76 -0.06 8.57
C TYR A 502 5.71 0.49 7.59
N GLY A 503 4.74 -0.34 7.20
CA GLY A 503 3.69 0.03 6.26
C GLY A 503 2.81 1.18 6.75
N ARG A 504 2.76 1.41 8.07
CA ARG A 504 2.06 2.56 8.66
C ARG A 504 2.69 3.90 8.27
N PHE A 505 4.01 3.95 8.15
CA PHE A 505 4.72 5.18 7.79
C PHE A 505 4.57 5.53 6.31
N GLY A 506 4.26 4.54 5.46
CA GLY A 506 4.10 4.70 4.01
C GLY A 506 2.67 4.85 3.52
N ILE A 507 1.68 5.08 4.39
CA ILE A 507 0.26 5.21 3.96
C ILE A 507 0.14 6.33 2.92
N ASN A 508 -0.58 6.06 1.83
CA ASN A 508 -0.83 7.05 0.80
C ASN A 508 -1.82 8.12 1.29
N PRO A 509 -1.49 9.42 1.23
CA PRO A 509 -2.40 10.50 1.56
C PRO A 509 -3.59 10.57 0.63
N LYS A 510 -3.41 10.29 -0.66
CA LYS A 510 -4.53 10.17 -1.59
C LYS A 510 -5.29 8.89 -1.27
N SER A 511 -6.57 9.04 -0.95
CA SER A 511 -7.45 7.91 -0.67
C SER A 511 -8.84 8.13 -1.21
N THR A 512 -9.50 7.06 -1.62
CA THR A 512 -10.93 7.08 -1.92
C THR A 512 -11.69 7.01 -0.61
N ILE A 513 -12.56 7.98 -0.37
CA ILE A 513 -13.47 8.03 0.77
C ILE A 513 -14.87 7.70 0.25
N THR A 514 -15.59 6.84 0.96
CA THR A 514 -17.01 6.60 0.71
C THR A 514 -17.79 6.92 1.98
N GLU A 515 -18.83 7.74 1.85
CA GLU A 515 -19.61 8.25 2.97
C GLU A 515 -21.11 8.04 2.72
N ILE A 516 -21.86 7.82 3.80
CA ILE A 516 -23.32 7.90 3.78
C ILE A 516 -23.73 9.25 4.32
N CYS A 517 -24.47 10.01 3.55
CA CYS A 517 -24.80 11.40 3.86
C CYS A 517 -26.24 11.76 3.47
N ASP A 518 -26.70 12.92 3.93
CA ASP A 518 -27.96 13.52 3.47
C ASP A 518 -27.77 14.39 2.22
N GLU A 519 -28.87 14.90 1.67
CA GLU A 519 -28.85 15.77 0.50
C GLU A 519 -27.98 17.03 0.64
N ASN A 520 -27.92 17.62 1.83
CA ASN A 520 -27.15 18.85 2.06
C ASN A 520 -25.66 18.58 2.01
N GLN A 521 -25.20 17.54 2.71
CA GLN A 521 -23.81 17.12 2.69
C GLN A 521 -23.41 16.58 1.31
N ARG A 522 -24.32 15.87 0.61
CA ARG A 522 -24.12 15.44 -0.78
C ARG A 522 -23.82 16.63 -1.70
N LYS A 523 -24.66 17.67 -1.70
CA LYS A 523 -24.45 18.89 -2.50
C LYS A 523 -23.11 19.56 -2.17
N ASN A 524 -22.71 19.57 -0.90
CA ASN A 524 -21.42 20.12 -0.50
C ASN A 524 -20.24 19.31 -1.08
N LEU A 525 -20.27 17.98 -0.94
CA LEU A 525 -19.22 17.11 -1.46
C LEU A 525 -19.11 17.16 -2.98
N LEU A 526 -20.24 17.21 -3.71
CA LEU A 526 -20.25 17.35 -5.17
C LEU A 526 -19.53 18.60 -5.68
N ARG A 527 -19.53 19.69 -4.91
CA ARG A 527 -18.90 20.97 -5.28
C ARG A 527 -17.40 21.03 -4.97
N HIS A 528 -16.93 20.24 -4.00
CA HIS A 528 -15.60 20.43 -3.41
C HIS A 528 -14.73 19.17 -3.42
N SER A 529 -15.15 18.09 -4.06
CA SER A 529 -14.41 16.83 -4.10
C SER A 529 -14.29 16.26 -5.51
N ASP A 530 -13.26 15.45 -5.70
CA ASP A 530 -13.03 14.72 -6.96
C ASP A 530 -13.92 13.45 -6.96
N LEU A 531 -15.15 13.62 -7.43
CA LEU A 531 -16.24 12.64 -7.34
C LEU A 531 -15.98 11.38 -8.17
N ILE A 532 -16.30 10.22 -7.61
CA ILE A 532 -16.34 8.92 -8.29
C ILE A 532 -17.80 8.52 -8.60
N PHE A 533 -18.67 8.53 -7.58
CA PHE A 533 -20.12 8.30 -7.75
C PHE A 533 -20.92 8.91 -6.60
N SER A 534 -22.21 9.13 -6.84
CA SER A 534 -23.21 9.54 -5.85
C SER A 534 -24.53 8.87 -6.19
N GLU A 535 -25.07 8.03 -5.30
CA GLU A 535 -26.28 7.24 -5.55
C GLU A 535 -27.24 7.37 -4.37
N LEU A 536 -28.55 7.43 -4.65
CA LEU A 536 -29.57 7.39 -3.62
C LEU A 536 -29.70 5.96 -3.09
N LEU A 537 -29.54 5.75 -1.79
CA LEU A 537 -29.75 4.45 -1.17
C LEU A 537 -31.21 4.27 -0.75
N TYR A 538 -31.74 5.25 -0.03
CA TYR A 538 -33.08 5.19 0.54
C TYR A 538 -33.55 6.58 0.98
N GLU A 539 -34.72 7.03 0.52
CA GLU A 539 -35.33 8.33 0.83
C GLU A 539 -34.39 9.54 0.65
N ASN A 540 -33.78 10.05 1.75
CA ASN A 540 -32.86 11.18 1.76
C ASN A 540 -31.43 10.77 2.19
N LYS A 541 -31.09 9.48 2.07
CA LYS A 541 -29.77 8.95 2.37
C LYS A 541 -29.06 8.53 1.09
N TYR A 542 -27.89 9.11 0.88
CA TYR A 542 -27.05 8.89 -0.30
C TYR A 542 -25.76 8.21 0.09
N ILE A 543 -25.24 7.36 -0.79
CA ILE A 543 -23.85 6.94 -0.77
C ILE A 543 -23.05 7.74 -1.77
N ILE A 544 -21.94 8.32 -1.33
CA ILE A 544 -21.05 9.12 -2.16
C ILE A 544 -19.63 8.64 -2.02
N SER A 545 -18.90 8.54 -3.13
CA SER A 545 -17.49 8.16 -3.15
C SER A 545 -16.69 9.20 -3.92
N PHE A 546 -15.56 9.63 -3.38
CA PHE A 546 -14.71 10.69 -3.94
C PHE A 546 -13.25 10.48 -3.54
N HIS A 547 -12.32 11.05 -4.30
CA HIS A 547 -10.90 11.09 -3.93
C HIS A 547 -10.62 12.26 -2.97
N SER A 548 -9.87 11.96 -1.91
CA SER A 548 -9.37 12.93 -0.93
C SER A 548 -7.90 13.25 -1.17
N ASN A 549 -7.44 14.42 -0.68
CA ASN A 549 -6.07 14.93 -0.89
C ASN A 549 -5.69 15.00 -2.38
N THR A 550 -6.61 15.51 -3.20
CA THR A 550 -6.38 15.82 -4.62
C THR A 550 -6.04 17.30 -4.78
N ASP A 551 -5.59 17.68 -5.98
CA ASP A 551 -5.34 19.09 -6.32
C ASP A 551 -6.63 19.86 -6.68
N LYS A 552 -7.79 19.21 -6.60
CA LYS A 552 -9.11 19.82 -6.82
C LYS A 552 -9.77 20.11 -5.46
N GLY A 553 -9.81 21.37 -5.07
CA GLY A 553 -10.47 21.85 -3.85
C GLY A 553 -9.59 22.84 -3.08
N PRO A 554 -10.14 23.57 -2.10
CA PRO A 554 -9.32 24.43 -1.24
C PRO A 554 -8.25 23.60 -0.53
N ASP A 555 -6.99 24.06 -0.55
CA ASP A 555 -5.72 23.46 -0.08
C ASP A 555 -5.72 22.76 1.30
N TYR A 556 -6.57 21.78 1.55
CA TYR A 556 -6.58 21.03 2.81
C TYR A 556 -5.78 19.74 2.64
N TRP A 557 -4.44 19.87 2.60
CA TRP A 557 -3.55 18.73 2.82
C TRP A 557 -3.88 18.10 4.17
N LYS A 558 -4.53 16.93 4.14
CA LYS A 558 -4.97 16.18 5.32
C LYS A 558 -4.36 14.78 5.27
N PRO A 559 -3.03 14.67 5.40
CA PRO A 559 -2.35 13.38 5.33
C PRO A 559 -2.75 12.51 6.53
N PRO A 560 -2.55 11.19 6.43
CA PRO A 560 -2.70 10.28 7.56
C PRO A 560 -1.81 10.73 8.72
N GLU A 561 -2.37 10.73 9.92
CA GLU A 561 -1.59 11.01 11.13
C GLU A 561 -0.46 9.98 11.32
N ASN A 562 0.71 10.47 11.71
CA ASN A 562 1.93 9.69 11.94
C ASN A 562 2.42 8.95 10.68
N SER A 563 2.23 9.55 9.51
CA SER A 563 2.84 9.10 8.24
C SER A 563 4.21 9.75 8.09
N ALA A 564 5.24 8.93 7.90
CA ALA A 564 6.63 9.35 7.75
C ALA A 564 7.24 8.58 6.57
N VAL A 565 6.84 8.97 5.34
CA VAL A 565 7.14 8.21 4.12
C VAL A 565 8.64 8.01 3.90
N GLN A 566 9.48 8.92 4.41
CA GLN A 566 10.94 8.79 4.38
C GLN A 566 11.45 7.51 5.06
N LEU A 567 10.84 7.06 6.15
CA LEU A 567 11.24 5.82 6.82
C LEU A 567 10.82 4.61 6.01
N ALA A 568 9.59 4.60 5.48
CA ALA A 568 9.09 3.49 4.66
C ALA A 568 9.89 3.33 3.35
N ALA A 569 10.24 4.44 2.70
CA ALA A 569 11.02 4.45 1.48
C ALA A 569 12.48 3.99 1.70
N ALA A 570 13.13 4.45 2.79
CA ALA A 570 14.46 3.96 3.15
C ALA A 570 14.47 2.46 3.48
N ILE A 571 13.45 1.97 4.22
CA ILE A 571 13.33 0.54 4.55
C ILE A 571 13.20 -0.32 3.27
N THR A 572 12.36 0.07 2.31
CA THR A 572 12.23 -0.72 1.07
C THR A 572 13.46 -0.61 0.17
N ALA A 573 14.13 0.53 0.17
CA ALA A 573 15.40 0.74 -0.52
C ALA A 573 16.51 -0.19 -0.01
N TYR A 574 16.78 -0.19 1.30
CA TYR A 574 17.76 -1.10 1.88
C TYR A 574 17.40 -2.57 1.70
N ALA A 575 16.12 -2.92 1.71
CA ALA A 575 15.68 -4.29 1.40
C ALA A 575 16.06 -4.69 -0.04
N ARG A 576 15.93 -3.80 -1.02
CA ARG A 576 16.40 -4.04 -2.39
C ARG A 576 17.91 -4.16 -2.47
N ILE A 577 18.65 -3.25 -1.81
CA ILE A 577 20.13 -3.31 -1.74
C ILE A 577 20.59 -4.65 -1.18
N TYR A 578 19.97 -5.11 -0.08
CA TYR A 578 20.32 -6.37 0.56
C TYR A 578 20.08 -7.60 -0.34
N MET A 579 18.98 -7.58 -1.11
CA MET A 579 18.62 -8.72 -1.96
C MET A 579 19.38 -8.76 -3.29
N TYR A 580 19.87 -7.61 -3.77
CA TYR A 580 20.44 -7.52 -5.12
C TYR A 580 21.62 -8.47 -5.41
N PRO A 581 22.59 -8.68 -4.50
CA PRO A 581 23.70 -9.62 -4.74
C PRO A 581 23.26 -11.04 -5.10
N TYR A 582 22.09 -11.46 -4.62
CA TYR A 582 21.51 -12.78 -4.92
C TYR A 582 20.68 -12.76 -6.19
N ILE A 583 19.96 -11.66 -6.43
CA ILE A 583 19.15 -11.45 -7.63
C ILE A 583 20.05 -11.37 -8.87
N SER A 584 21.18 -10.68 -8.78
CA SER A 584 22.10 -10.42 -9.90
C SER A 584 22.85 -11.65 -10.38
N ARG A 585 22.82 -12.77 -9.63
CA ARG A 585 23.48 -14.02 -10.02
C ARG A 585 22.91 -14.56 -11.33
N GLU A 586 23.77 -15.11 -12.19
CA GLU A 586 23.36 -15.71 -13.47
C GLU A 586 22.42 -16.91 -13.30
N ASP A 587 22.53 -17.62 -12.18
CA ASP A 587 21.71 -18.79 -11.84
C ASP A 587 20.42 -18.43 -11.09
N CYS A 588 20.05 -17.15 -10.96
CA CYS A 588 18.77 -16.76 -10.36
C CYS A 588 17.62 -16.86 -11.38
N TYR A 589 16.62 -17.68 -11.05
CA TYR A 589 15.43 -17.96 -11.86
C TYR A 589 14.27 -17.02 -11.54
N TYR A 590 14.07 -16.69 -10.26
CA TYR A 590 12.91 -15.95 -9.79
C TYR A 590 13.21 -15.20 -8.49
N THR A 591 12.57 -14.06 -8.28
CA THR A 591 12.56 -13.34 -6.99
C THR A 591 11.19 -12.74 -6.67
N ASP A 592 10.80 -12.71 -5.39
CA ASP A 592 9.61 -12.00 -4.90
C ASP A 592 9.88 -11.34 -3.54
N THR A 593 10.36 -10.10 -3.58
CA THR A 593 10.69 -9.23 -2.44
C THR A 593 11.82 -9.74 -1.56
N ASP A 594 11.59 -10.80 -0.79
CA ASP A 594 12.50 -11.36 0.23
C ASP A 594 12.96 -12.77 -0.09
N SER A 595 12.66 -13.26 -1.29
CA SER A 595 12.99 -14.62 -1.71
C SER A 595 13.65 -14.68 -3.08
N VAL A 596 14.46 -15.72 -3.28
CA VAL A 596 15.17 -16.03 -4.54
C VAL A 596 15.13 -17.53 -4.82
N VAL A 597 15.01 -17.89 -6.10
CA VAL A 597 15.19 -19.27 -6.58
C VAL A 597 16.48 -19.32 -7.38
N LEU A 598 17.41 -20.16 -6.94
CA LEU A 598 18.78 -20.23 -7.48
C LEU A 598 19.13 -21.63 -7.97
N GLY A 599 19.97 -21.72 -9.00
CA GLY A 599 20.54 -22.99 -9.48
C GLY A 599 21.64 -23.56 -8.58
N GLN A 600 22.36 -22.71 -7.84
CA GLN A 600 23.40 -23.11 -6.91
C GLN A 600 23.09 -22.61 -5.49
N LYS A 601 23.75 -23.21 -4.50
CA LYS A 601 23.57 -22.87 -3.09
C LYS A 601 24.19 -21.50 -2.75
N ILE A 602 23.56 -20.80 -1.81
CA ILE A 602 24.14 -19.66 -1.12
C ILE A 602 25.17 -20.17 -0.10
N PRO A 603 26.24 -19.42 0.23
CA PRO A 603 27.20 -19.80 1.27
C PRO A 603 26.53 -20.18 2.59
N VAL A 604 27.04 -21.22 3.26
CA VAL A 604 26.39 -21.83 4.44
C VAL A 604 26.31 -20.85 5.61
N GLU A 605 27.29 -19.96 5.73
CA GLU A 605 27.37 -18.89 6.72
C GLU A 605 26.23 -17.87 6.60
N GLU A 606 25.60 -17.72 5.43
CA GLU A 606 24.46 -16.84 5.18
C GLU A 606 23.11 -17.53 5.36
N VAL A 607 23.11 -18.85 5.58
CA VAL A 607 21.91 -19.67 5.71
C VAL A 607 21.67 -20.04 7.18
N SER A 608 20.50 -19.67 7.71
CA SER A 608 20.02 -20.09 9.01
C SER A 608 18.49 -20.01 9.08
N PRO A 609 17.78 -20.99 9.63
CA PRO A 609 16.32 -20.92 9.80
C PRO A 609 15.86 -20.00 10.96
N SER A 610 16.79 -19.53 11.79
CA SER A 610 16.48 -18.85 13.06
C SER A 610 17.16 -17.50 13.25
N VAL A 611 18.15 -17.14 12.43
CA VAL A 611 18.85 -15.84 12.54
C VAL A 611 18.16 -14.79 11.67
N LEU A 612 17.87 -13.63 12.26
CA LEU A 612 17.28 -12.47 11.58
C LEU A 612 18.16 -12.04 10.40
N GLY A 613 17.55 -11.75 9.24
CA GLY A 613 18.26 -11.32 8.04
C GLY A 613 18.94 -12.43 7.24
N LYS A 614 19.30 -13.56 7.85
CA LYS A 614 19.83 -14.72 7.11
C LYS A 614 18.75 -15.40 6.27
N PHE A 615 19.18 -16.09 5.22
CA PHE A 615 18.29 -16.91 4.39
C PHE A 615 17.92 -18.21 5.11
N LYS A 616 16.68 -18.65 4.98
CA LYS A 616 16.31 -20.04 5.23
C LYS A 616 16.14 -20.74 3.88
N LEU A 617 16.59 -21.99 3.79
CA LEU A 617 16.21 -22.87 2.69
C LEU A 617 14.74 -23.26 2.91
N VAL A 618 13.88 -22.84 1.99
CA VAL A 618 12.43 -23.09 2.04
C VAL A 618 12.13 -24.46 1.44
N ASP A 619 12.57 -24.69 0.21
CA ASP A 619 12.32 -25.91 -0.54
C ASP A 619 13.50 -26.27 -1.45
N LEU A 620 13.67 -27.57 -1.69
CA LEU A 620 14.46 -28.12 -2.77
C LEU A 620 13.52 -28.43 -3.93
N ILE A 621 13.69 -27.71 -5.03
CA ILE A 621 12.83 -27.80 -6.21
C ILE A 621 13.39 -28.83 -7.17
N LEU A 622 12.60 -29.85 -7.48
CA LEU A 622 12.94 -30.86 -8.49
C LEU A 622 12.73 -30.28 -9.90
N LYS A 623 11.57 -29.67 -10.13
CA LYS A 623 11.14 -29.07 -11.40
C LYS A 623 10.34 -27.81 -11.11
N GLY A 624 10.61 -26.70 -11.79
CA GLY A 624 9.93 -25.42 -11.55
C GLY A 624 9.64 -24.66 -12.83
N TYR A 625 8.49 -23.98 -12.85
CA TYR A 625 7.98 -23.13 -13.93
C TYR A 625 7.75 -21.73 -13.36
N PHE A 626 8.47 -20.73 -13.86
CA PHE A 626 8.47 -19.35 -13.37
C PHE A 626 8.10 -18.39 -14.49
N LEU A 627 6.82 -18.31 -14.81
CA LEU A 627 6.38 -17.65 -16.06
C LEU A 627 6.06 -16.16 -15.88
N ALA A 628 5.76 -15.70 -14.66
CA ALA A 628 5.61 -14.28 -14.40
C ALA A 628 5.73 -13.99 -12.89
N PRO A 629 5.89 -12.72 -12.48
CA PRO A 629 5.72 -12.31 -11.09
C PRO A 629 4.45 -12.90 -10.46
N LYS A 630 4.62 -13.75 -9.45
CA LYS A 630 3.53 -14.45 -8.73
C LYS A 630 2.67 -15.36 -9.63
N ALA A 631 3.24 -15.87 -10.70
CA ALA A 631 2.71 -16.96 -11.52
C ALA A 631 3.82 -18.01 -11.69
N TYR A 632 3.85 -18.97 -10.78
CA TYR A 632 4.78 -20.10 -10.82
C TYR A 632 4.17 -21.38 -10.26
N TYR A 633 4.72 -22.51 -10.69
CA TYR A 633 4.48 -23.83 -10.15
C TYR A 633 5.81 -24.53 -9.95
N TYR A 634 5.99 -25.29 -8.88
CA TYR A 634 7.15 -26.16 -8.74
C TYR A 634 6.83 -27.42 -7.96
N GLU A 635 7.65 -28.45 -8.18
CA GLU A 635 7.57 -29.74 -7.51
C GLU A 635 8.74 -29.90 -6.54
N THR A 636 8.42 -30.44 -5.37
CA THR A 636 9.38 -30.93 -4.38
C THR A 636 9.22 -32.45 -4.29
N LYS A 637 10.05 -33.11 -3.48
CA LYS A 637 9.85 -34.55 -3.19
C LYS A 637 8.52 -34.86 -2.50
N GLU A 638 7.92 -33.89 -1.82
CA GLU A 638 6.75 -34.10 -0.96
C GLU A 638 5.45 -33.60 -1.58
N LYS A 639 5.51 -32.55 -2.40
CA LYS A 639 4.33 -31.83 -2.90
C LYS A 639 4.63 -30.94 -4.11
N GLY A 640 3.57 -30.60 -4.85
CA GLY A 640 3.56 -29.47 -5.77
C GLY A 640 3.13 -28.17 -5.07
N VAL A 641 3.76 -27.06 -5.42
CA VAL A 641 3.44 -25.72 -4.91
C VAL A 641 3.05 -24.83 -6.08
N LEU A 642 1.82 -24.31 -6.03
CA LEU A 642 1.25 -23.42 -7.04
C LEU A 642 1.07 -22.02 -6.45
N LYS A 643 1.53 -21.00 -7.18
CA LYS A 643 1.20 -19.59 -6.90
C LYS A 643 0.78 -18.89 -8.17
N PHE A 644 -0.46 -18.42 -8.19
CA PHE A 644 -1.00 -17.61 -9.28
C PHE A 644 -1.77 -16.42 -8.71
N LYS A 645 -1.40 -15.20 -9.10
CA LYS A 645 -2.07 -13.98 -8.64
C LYS A 645 -3.23 -13.62 -9.58
N GLY A 646 -4.45 -13.65 -9.05
CA GLY A 646 -5.63 -13.15 -9.77
C GLY A 646 -6.90 -13.88 -9.37
N PRO A 647 -8.06 -13.47 -9.94
CA PRO A 647 -9.35 -14.12 -9.68
C PRO A 647 -9.44 -15.55 -10.23
N LEU A 648 -8.56 -15.91 -11.17
CA LEU A 648 -8.56 -17.23 -11.83
C LEU A 648 -7.64 -18.27 -11.15
N LYS A 649 -7.07 -17.96 -9.98
CA LYS A 649 -6.09 -18.83 -9.30
C LYS A 649 -6.59 -20.27 -9.06
N ASP A 650 -7.90 -20.44 -8.83
CA ASP A 650 -8.52 -21.74 -8.50
C ASP A 650 -8.78 -22.58 -9.76
N HIS A 651 -8.57 -22.00 -10.95
CA HIS A 651 -8.65 -22.67 -12.25
C HIS A 651 -7.27 -23.00 -12.85
N VAL A 652 -6.18 -22.72 -12.12
CA VAL A 652 -4.82 -22.96 -12.60
C VAL A 652 -4.34 -24.32 -12.11
N SER A 653 -3.72 -25.09 -13.00
CA SER A 653 -3.11 -26.38 -12.71
C SER A 653 -1.68 -26.42 -13.24
N LYS A 654 -0.96 -27.52 -12.97
CA LYS A 654 0.38 -27.77 -13.53
C LYS A 654 0.35 -27.77 -15.06
N GLU A 655 -0.64 -28.44 -15.65
CA GLU A 655 -0.79 -28.59 -17.09
C GLU A 655 -0.93 -27.24 -17.78
N ILE A 656 -1.60 -26.27 -17.12
CA ILE A 656 -1.68 -24.89 -17.61
C ILE A 656 -0.31 -24.21 -17.65
N PHE A 657 0.57 -24.44 -16.67
CA PHE A 657 1.93 -23.91 -16.71
C PHE A 657 2.77 -24.57 -17.81
N GLU A 658 2.55 -25.85 -18.10
CA GLU A 658 3.21 -26.54 -19.21
C GLU A 658 2.75 -25.98 -20.55
N ILE A 659 1.45 -25.78 -20.74
CA ILE A 659 0.89 -25.15 -21.94
C ILE A 659 1.43 -23.73 -22.11
N LEU A 660 1.42 -22.91 -21.07
CA LEU A 660 1.91 -21.53 -21.12
C LEU A 660 3.43 -21.43 -21.28
N LEU A 661 4.19 -22.47 -20.95
CA LEU A 661 5.62 -22.54 -21.25
C LEU A 661 5.85 -22.84 -22.74
N MET A 662 5.07 -23.76 -23.31
CA MET A 662 5.14 -24.13 -24.73
C MET A 662 4.64 -23.00 -25.64
N ASP A 663 3.56 -22.33 -25.26
CA ASP A 663 3.02 -21.17 -25.95
C ASP A 663 2.61 -20.07 -24.95
N PRO A 664 3.53 -19.13 -24.64
CA PRO A 664 3.28 -18.03 -23.72
C PRO A 664 2.14 -17.08 -24.13
N ASP A 665 1.78 -17.06 -25.42
CA ASP A 665 0.72 -16.21 -25.94
C ASP A 665 -0.67 -16.84 -25.75
N THR A 666 -0.75 -18.13 -25.43
CA THR A 666 -2.00 -18.83 -25.16
C THR A 666 -2.91 -18.05 -24.20
N LYS A 667 -4.18 -17.94 -24.60
CA LYS A 667 -5.27 -17.28 -23.88
C LYS A 667 -6.43 -18.25 -23.72
N ILE A 668 -6.65 -18.73 -22.50
CA ILE A 668 -7.67 -19.75 -22.20
C ILE A 668 -8.91 -19.03 -21.64
N PRO A 669 -10.07 -19.05 -22.33
CA PRO A 669 -11.29 -18.51 -21.77
C PRO A 669 -11.77 -19.41 -20.63
N VAL A 670 -11.94 -18.84 -19.44
CA VAL A 670 -12.38 -19.55 -18.24
C VAL A 670 -13.66 -18.90 -17.74
N LYS A 671 -14.64 -19.74 -17.47
CA LYS A 671 -15.90 -19.36 -16.86
C LYS A 671 -15.70 -19.27 -15.35
N ASN A 672 -15.73 -18.07 -14.79
CA ASN A 672 -15.42 -17.83 -13.39
C ASN A 672 -16.63 -17.23 -12.65
N LEU A 673 -16.99 -17.84 -11.52
CA LEU A 673 -18.10 -17.40 -10.67
C LEU A 673 -17.56 -16.56 -9.51
N HIS A 674 -17.84 -15.27 -9.53
CA HIS A 674 -17.49 -14.34 -8.46
C HIS A 674 -18.59 -14.32 -7.40
N LYS A 675 -18.49 -15.19 -6.39
CA LYS A 675 -19.55 -15.39 -5.38
C LYS A 675 -19.80 -14.21 -4.45
N PHE A 676 -18.79 -13.36 -4.22
CA PHE A 676 -18.84 -12.30 -3.20
C PHE A 676 -18.60 -10.91 -3.78
N LYS A 677 -19.19 -10.62 -4.93
CA LYS A 677 -18.99 -9.32 -5.58
C LYS A 677 -19.76 -8.22 -4.84
N VAL A 678 -19.00 -7.27 -4.30
CA VAL A 678 -19.56 -6.09 -3.63
C VAL A 678 -20.00 -5.03 -4.64
N ASN A 679 -21.26 -4.63 -4.58
CA ASN A 679 -21.80 -3.46 -5.26
C ASN A 679 -22.02 -2.34 -4.23
N LEU A 680 -21.02 -1.46 -4.06
CA LEU A 680 -21.09 -0.36 -3.10
C LEU A 680 -22.24 0.61 -3.40
N LYS A 681 -22.55 0.86 -4.68
CA LYS A 681 -23.62 1.78 -5.09
C LYS A 681 -25.00 1.40 -4.55
N LYS A 682 -25.24 0.10 -4.41
CA LYS A 682 -26.50 -0.47 -3.89
C LYS A 682 -26.37 -1.07 -2.49
N LEU A 683 -25.16 -1.06 -1.93
CA LEU A 683 -24.78 -1.80 -0.71
C LEU A 683 -25.26 -3.26 -0.75
N THR A 684 -25.02 -3.96 -1.85
CA THR A 684 -25.34 -5.38 -1.99
C THR A 684 -24.09 -6.20 -2.20
N VAL A 685 -24.14 -7.47 -1.80
CA VAL A 685 -23.18 -8.50 -2.21
C VAL A 685 -23.93 -9.50 -3.06
N GLY A 686 -23.34 -9.91 -4.17
CA GLY A 686 -23.98 -10.82 -5.11
C GLY A 686 -23.00 -11.73 -5.82
N GLU A 687 -23.58 -12.67 -6.56
CA GLU A 687 -22.85 -13.54 -7.46
C GLU A 687 -22.85 -12.97 -8.87
N GLU A 688 -21.71 -13.06 -9.55
CA GLU A 688 -21.63 -12.70 -10.95
C GLU A 688 -20.73 -13.68 -11.69
N GLU A 689 -21.25 -14.21 -12.79
CA GLU A 689 -20.52 -15.09 -13.67
C GLU A 689 -19.89 -14.28 -14.79
N ARG A 690 -18.60 -14.51 -15.05
CA ARG A 690 -17.85 -13.84 -16.12
C ARG A 690 -17.02 -14.84 -16.89
N ILE A 691 -16.93 -14.63 -18.19
CA ILE A 691 -15.89 -15.26 -19.01
C ILE A 691 -14.66 -14.36 -18.90
N GLU A 692 -13.60 -14.87 -18.31
CA GLU A 692 -12.33 -14.19 -18.12
C GLU A 692 -11.21 -14.97 -18.80
N THR A 693 -10.18 -14.29 -19.28
CA THR A 693 -9.07 -14.94 -19.99
C THR A 693 -7.94 -15.28 -19.02
N LEU A 694 -7.64 -16.58 -18.90
CA LEU A 694 -6.46 -17.09 -18.22
C LEU A 694 -5.26 -17.04 -19.17
N GLY A 695 -4.16 -16.46 -18.69
CA GLY A 695 -2.88 -16.38 -19.39
C GLY A 695 -1.91 -15.51 -18.63
N ILE A 696 -0.68 -15.42 -19.14
CA ILE A 696 0.35 -14.51 -18.61
C ILE A 696 0.47 -13.25 -19.47
N LYS A 697 0.97 -12.17 -18.85
CA LYS A 697 1.34 -10.93 -19.52
C LYS A 697 2.85 -10.91 -19.74
N LEU A 698 3.28 -11.50 -20.84
CA LEU A 698 4.68 -11.49 -21.27
C LEU A 698 5.11 -10.07 -21.68
N GLY A 699 6.40 -9.75 -21.58
CA GLY A 699 6.94 -8.46 -22.05
C GLY A 699 6.67 -7.23 -21.18
N ASN A 700 5.75 -7.29 -20.19
CA ASN A 700 5.37 -6.12 -19.40
C ASN A 700 6.49 -5.59 -18.47
N LYS A 701 7.31 -6.50 -17.92
CA LYS A 701 8.42 -6.12 -17.01
C LYS A 701 9.80 -6.42 -17.60
N ARG A 702 9.89 -7.50 -18.38
CA ARG A 702 11.10 -8.02 -19.02
C ARG A 702 10.73 -8.62 -20.38
N LYS A 703 11.64 -8.56 -21.34
CA LYS A 703 11.47 -9.12 -22.68
C LYS A 703 11.87 -10.60 -22.67
N PRO A 704 11.02 -11.53 -23.11
CA PRO A 704 11.39 -12.95 -23.20
C PRO A 704 12.51 -13.17 -24.23
N VAL A 705 13.40 -14.13 -23.96
CA VAL A 705 14.46 -14.58 -24.87
C VAL A 705 14.18 -16.00 -25.31
N PHE A 706 14.14 -16.23 -26.62
CA PHE A 706 13.87 -17.53 -27.22
C PHE A 706 15.11 -18.10 -27.90
N CYS A 707 15.36 -19.41 -27.71
CA CYS A 707 16.40 -20.15 -28.41
C CYS A 707 15.75 -21.34 -29.13
N SER A 708 15.91 -21.42 -30.45
CA SER A 708 15.28 -22.47 -31.28
C SER A 708 13.75 -22.58 -31.14
N GLY A 709 13.08 -21.48 -30.77
CA GLY A 709 11.63 -21.43 -30.53
C GLY A 709 11.23 -21.64 -29.06
N ASP A 710 12.13 -22.12 -28.21
CA ASP A 710 11.86 -22.35 -26.79
C ASP A 710 12.19 -21.10 -25.95
N TRP A 711 11.31 -20.76 -25.00
CA TRP A 711 11.56 -19.67 -24.06
C TRP A 711 12.60 -20.09 -23.02
N VAL A 712 13.77 -19.43 -22.99
CA VAL A 712 14.92 -19.84 -22.15
C VAL A 712 15.34 -18.80 -21.11
N ASP A 713 15.14 -17.51 -21.35
CA ASP A 713 15.54 -16.44 -20.43
C ASP A 713 14.71 -15.15 -20.65
N SER A 714 15.11 -14.04 -20.04
CA SER A 714 14.55 -12.72 -20.28
C SER A 714 15.58 -11.60 -20.16
N GLU A 715 15.41 -10.57 -20.98
CA GLU A 715 16.20 -9.34 -20.99
C GLU A 715 15.46 -8.18 -20.31
N PRO A 716 16.18 -7.21 -19.72
CA PRO A 716 15.56 -6.01 -19.20
C PRO A 716 14.97 -5.16 -20.33
N ILE A 717 13.98 -4.32 -19.98
CA ILE A 717 13.49 -3.30 -20.89
C ILE A 717 14.50 -2.15 -20.91
N ASP A 718 14.93 -1.73 -22.09
CA ASP A 718 15.78 -0.55 -22.28
C ASP A 718 14.90 0.70 -22.44
N ILE A 719 15.21 1.77 -21.71
CA ILE A 719 14.44 3.01 -21.74
C ILE A 719 15.35 4.23 -21.96
N GLU A 720 14.76 5.26 -22.57
CA GLU A 720 15.31 6.61 -22.60
C GLU A 720 14.21 7.59 -22.17
N ASP A 721 14.26 8.07 -20.92
CA ASP A 721 13.25 8.95 -20.35
C ASP A 721 13.86 10.13 -19.57
N LEU A 722 13.98 11.25 -20.25
CA LEU A 722 14.45 12.52 -19.70
C LEU A 722 13.31 13.55 -19.55
N SER A 723 12.05 13.09 -19.62
CA SER A 723 10.88 13.97 -19.71
C SER A 723 10.61 14.77 -18.42
N SER A 724 11.06 14.26 -17.27
CA SER A 724 10.91 14.90 -15.96
C SER A 724 11.88 16.07 -15.73
N LEU A 725 12.93 16.23 -16.55
CA LEU A 725 13.91 17.32 -16.39
C LEU A 725 13.27 18.69 -16.67
N ASN A 726 13.20 19.52 -15.63
CA ASN A 726 12.88 20.94 -15.75
C ASN A 726 14.05 21.72 -16.43
N HIS A 727 13.88 23.02 -16.68
CA HIS A 727 14.92 23.84 -17.32
C HIS A 727 16.27 23.79 -16.60
N ILE A 728 16.28 23.73 -15.27
CA ILE A 728 17.51 23.65 -14.47
C ILE A 728 18.14 22.27 -14.63
N GLY A 729 17.34 21.20 -14.56
CA GLY A 729 17.78 19.84 -14.85
C GLY A 729 18.38 19.71 -16.25
N LYS A 730 17.81 20.40 -17.25
CA LYS A 730 18.38 20.46 -18.61
C LYS A 730 19.70 21.24 -18.67
N THR A 731 19.84 22.32 -17.90
CA THR A 731 21.10 23.09 -17.82
C THR A 731 22.20 22.29 -17.11
N VAL A 732 21.88 21.66 -15.99
CA VAL A 732 22.77 20.76 -15.24
C VAL A 732 23.15 19.58 -16.14
N PHE A 733 22.19 18.94 -16.80
CA PHE A 733 22.45 17.88 -17.78
C PHE A 733 23.38 18.32 -18.92
N LYS A 734 23.18 19.51 -19.50
CA LYS A 734 24.08 20.04 -20.53
C LYS A 734 25.51 20.27 -20.00
N SER A 735 25.63 20.81 -18.79
CA SER A 735 26.91 21.01 -18.10
C SER A 735 27.61 19.67 -17.84
N LEU A 736 26.86 18.69 -17.37
CA LEU A 736 27.33 17.35 -17.05
C LEU A 736 27.72 16.56 -18.29
N LYS A 737 26.91 16.59 -19.36
CA LYS A 737 27.25 15.95 -20.65
C LYS A 737 28.53 16.54 -21.22
N LYS A 738 28.74 17.84 -21.05
CA LYS A 738 29.99 18.51 -21.43
C LYS A 738 31.18 17.98 -20.60
N ARG A 739 31.05 17.94 -19.28
CA ARG A 739 32.07 17.36 -18.37
C ARG A 739 32.34 15.88 -18.63
N LEU A 740 31.32 15.07 -18.89
CA LEU A 740 31.45 13.64 -19.15
C LEU A 740 32.18 13.39 -20.48
N ASN A 741 31.91 14.23 -21.49
CA ASN A 741 32.65 14.21 -22.75
C ASN A 741 34.09 14.68 -22.57
N GLU A 742 34.35 15.69 -21.74
CA GLU A 742 35.70 16.14 -21.39
C GLU A 742 36.50 15.04 -20.69
N ILE A 743 35.92 14.35 -19.70
CA ILE A 743 36.55 13.22 -19.00
C ILE A 743 36.81 12.03 -19.95
N HIS A 744 35.87 11.71 -20.84
CA HIS A 744 36.08 10.66 -21.85
C HIS A 744 37.20 11.04 -22.82
N ASN A 745 37.27 12.29 -23.26
CA ASN A 745 38.32 12.79 -24.14
C ASN A 745 39.70 12.79 -23.45
N GLU A 746 39.77 13.17 -22.16
CA GLU A 746 41.00 13.11 -21.37
C GLU A 746 41.49 11.68 -21.17
N LYS A 747 40.59 10.73 -20.84
CA LYS A 747 40.95 9.30 -20.74
C LYS A 747 41.41 8.72 -22.07
N PHE A 748 40.75 9.07 -23.18
CA PHE A 748 41.19 8.66 -24.52
C PHE A 748 42.55 9.24 -24.88
N SER A 749 42.81 10.52 -24.54
CA SER A 749 44.10 11.17 -24.76
C SER A 749 45.23 10.51 -23.96
N GLN A 750 44.98 10.18 -22.68
CA GLN A 750 45.95 9.48 -21.84
C GLN A 750 46.24 8.06 -22.33
N ILE A 751 45.23 7.34 -22.84
CA ILE A 751 45.42 6.01 -23.45
C ILE A 751 46.22 6.12 -24.75
N ASP A 752 45.97 7.15 -25.57
CA ASP A 752 46.70 7.37 -26.83
C ASP A 752 48.16 7.79 -26.59
N GLU A 753 48.42 8.66 -25.61
CA GLU A 753 49.79 8.98 -25.16
C GLU A 753 50.53 7.74 -24.65
N ARG A 754 49.89 6.93 -23.81
CA ARG A 754 50.48 5.70 -23.27
C ARG A 754 50.72 4.64 -24.36
N CYS A 755 49.86 4.58 -25.38
CA CYS A 755 50.08 3.76 -26.58
C CYS A 755 51.26 4.27 -27.43
N LYS A 756 51.42 5.59 -27.56
CA LYS A 756 52.54 6.22 -28.26
C LYS A 756 53.86 6.02 -27.53
N GLU A 757 53.89 6.14 -26.21
CA GLU A 757 55.04 5.83 -25.37
C GLU A 757 55.45 4.36 -25.48
N MET A 758 54.49 3.43 -25.44
CA MET A 758 54.75 2.00 -25.62
C MET A 758 55.31 1.69 -27.02
N LYS A 759 54.79 2.33 -28.08
CA LYS A 759 55.34 2.21 -29.45
C LYS A 759 56.77 2.75 -29.54
N SER A 760 57.03 3.93 -28.97
CA SER A 760 58.36 4.55 -28.90
C SER A 760 59.37 3.63 -28.20
N GLN A 761 59.01 3.05 -27.05
CA GLN A 761 59.86 2.09 -26.33
C GLN A 761 60.10 0.79 -27.12
N PHE A 762 59.11 0.35 -27.90
CA PHE A 762 59.23 -0.85 -28.73
C PHE A 762 60.12 -0.61 -29.96
N ASP A 763 60.04 0.57 -30.57
CA ASP A 763 60.87 0.96 -31.71
C ASP A 763 62.33 1.22 -31.29
N ALA A 764 62.56 1.83 -30.14
CA ALA A 764 63.90 2.00 -29.56
C ALA A 764 64.61 0.65 -29.32
N LYS A 765 63.88 -0.37 -28.83
CA LYS A 765 64.39 -1.74 -28.65
C LYS A 765 64.67 -2.46 -29.97
N LYS A 766 64.01 -2.08 -31.07
CA LYS A 766 64.27 -2.62 -32.42
C LYS A 766 65.53 -2.02 -33.04
N THR A 767 65.81 -0.74 -32.81
CA THR A 767 67.04 -0.09 -33.27
C THR A 767 68.29 -0.61 -32.55
N ASP A 768 68.22 -0.90 -31.24
CA ASP A 768 69.32 -1.51 -30.50
C ASP A 768 69.64 -2.94 -30.99
N LYS A 769 68.62 -3.75 -31.31
CA LYS A 769 68.82 -5.10 -31.87
C LYS A 769 69.39 -5.09 -33.30
N LYS A 770 69.10 -4.06 -34.11
CA LYS A 770 69.73 -3.88 -35.42
C LYS A 770 71.17 -3.37 -35.33
N GLY A 771 71.51 -2.61 -34.28
CA GLY A 771 72.88 -2.18 -33.99
C GLY A 771 73.80 -3.32 -33.57
N HIS A 772 73.30 -4.31 -32.81
CA HIS A 772 74.06 -5.50 -32.42
C HIS A 772 74.31 -6.48 -33.58
N ARG A 773 73.33 -6.68 -34.48
CA ARG A 773 73.52 -7.58 -35.65
C ARG A 773 74.51 -7.07 -36.71
N ARG A 774 74.86 -5.78 -36.71
CA ARG A 774 75.87 -5.21 -37.63
C ARG A 774 77.30 -5.21 -37.06
N ARG A 775 77.51 -5.76 -35.85
CA ARG A 775 78.83 -5.92 -35.24
C ARG A 775 79.30 -7.38 -35.19
N GLU A 776 78.52 -8.33 -35.70
CA GLU A 776 78.83 -9.76 -35.75
C GLU A 776 78.87 -10.33 -37.19
N GLU A 777 78.78 -9.47 -38.21
CA GLU A 777 79.23 -9.74 -39.59
C GLU A 777 80.51 -8.94 -39.85
#